data_AF-W9GW55-F1
#
_entry.id   AF-W9GW55-F1
#
_cell.length_a   1.000
_cell.length_b   1.000
_cell.length_c   1.000
_cell.angle_alpha   90.00
_cell.angle_beta   90.00
_cell.angle_gamma   90.00
#
_symmetry.space_group_name_H-M   'P 1'
#
loop_
_entity.id
_entity.type
_entity.pdbx_description
1 polymer ?
#
loop_
_entity_poly.entity_id
_entity_poly.type
_entity_poly.pdbx_seq_one_letter_code
_entity_poly.pdbx_strand_id
1 'polypeptide(L)'
;AQARAPEPEVPAVAAKELVVHEATPVTAPAAAAPAASTGFTADETRDAGNKESAVAAQTIRVNVDLLENLMTMVSELVLTRNQLLQILRSQKDSEFAAPLQRLNHVTSELQEGVMKTRMQPIGNAWAKLPRLVRDLAHELGKKIDLQMLGADTELDRQVLELIKDPLTHMVRNSADHGLETPVERLRAGKTETGRVTLNAYHEGGHIIIEITDDGRGLNIERIKQKAIQNGLASEAELAAMSDSQIQAFIMKPGFSTAQKVTSVSGRGVGMDVVKTNIEKIGGTIEMKSTYGRGSSFIIKIPLTLAIVSALIVECATERFAIPQISVVELVRAAADSEHTIERINGTPVLRLRNRLLPLVSLQRLLKLDGPAHDDTETFIVVTQVGTYTFGIIVDRVFDTEEIVVKPVAPILRHIEMFSGNTILGDGSVIMILDPNGIAAASSGELAVGDAAATETAVAHATRQDDKIALLLFRAGGVSPKAVPLSLVARLEDVDLSAVELSNGMPVVQYRGKLMPLVPIDSGWEMKREGRQPVLVFADGDRSMGLIVDEIVDIVEDRLQVELAADRPGMMGSAIIAGKATDLIDAGFFLTQAYKDWFGSSARDAYEEEKAHKVLLVDDSPFFRNLLTPLLTVAGYQVTTVESGDEALNLCEAGENFDVIVSDIEMPGMSGFELAQAIRKDTRWHTTPLVALSSHASPRDLDRGRQAGFTDYVAKFDRDALLFTLSQTLSETKGAA
;
A
#
# COMPACT_ATOMS: atom_id res chain seq x y z
N ALA A 1 -27.87 -36.30 72.77
CA ALA A 1 -27.05 -35.14 72.32
C ALA A 1 -26.20 -35.63 71.15
N GLN A 2 -26.25 -35.10 69.93
CA GLN A 2 -26.81 -33.86 69.38
C GLN A 2 -27.81 -34.19 68.27
N ALA A 3 -28.91 -33.43 68.21
CA ALA A 3 -29.96 -33.51 67.20
C ALA A 3 -29.63 -32.55 66.05
N ARG A 4 -29.76 -33.02 64.81
CA ARG A 4 -29.66 -32.20 63.60
C ARG A 4 -30.99 -32.34 62.85
N ALA A 5 -31.73 -31.26 62.76
CA ALA A 5 -32.93 -31.10 61.95
C ALA A 5 -32.69 -29.98 60.90
N PRO A 6 -33.43 -29.99 59.77
CA PRO A 6 -32.92 -29.61 58.45
C PRO A 6 -33.27 -28.18 58.00
N GLU A 7 -32.52 -27.69 57.00
CA GLU A 7 -32.71 -26.41 56.29
C GLU A 7 -33.88 -26.45 55.28
N PRO A 8 -34.50 -25.29 54.96
CA PRO A 8 -35.73 -25.23 54.16
C PRO A 8 -35.51 -25.02 52.64
N GLU A 9 -36.56 -25.41 51.92
CA GLU A 9 -36.74 -25.52 50.46
C GLU A 9 -36.76 -24.22 49.66
N VAL A 10 -36.34 -24.31 48.39
CA VAL A 10 -36.85 -23.49 47.28
C VAL A 10 -37.20 -24.44 46.12
N PRO A 11 -38.45 -24.49 45.63
CA PRO A 11 -38.87 -25.49 44.64
C PRO A 11 -38.69 -25.03 43.19
N ALA A 12 -38.27 -25.98 42.37
CA ALA A 12 -38.25 -25.93 40.91
C ALA A 12 -39.62 -26.33 40.31
N VAL A 13 -40.00 -25.77 39.16
CA VAL A 13 -41.06 -26.33 38.30
C VAL A 13 -40.66 -26.23 36.83
N ALA A 14 -40.86 -27.34 36.12
CA ALA A 14 -40.53 -27.58 34.73
C ALA A 14 -41.67 -27.25 33.73
N ALA A 15 -41.23 -26.93 32.51
CA ALA A 15 -41.82 -26.93 31.15
C ALA A 15 -43.32 -27.28 30.90
N LYS A 16 -43.96 -26.48 30.02
CA LYS A 16 -44.54 -26.94 28.72
C LYS A 16 -45.06 -25.80 27.83
N GLU A 17 -44.94 -26.03 26.51
CA GLU A 17 -45.32 -25.21 25.35
C GLU A 17 -46.80 -24.81 25.28
N LEU A 18 -47.10 -23.69 24.59
CA LEU A 18 -48.41 -23.44 23.99
C LEU A 18 -48.30 -22.55 22.73
N VAL A 19 -48.98 -23.04 21.69
CA VAL A 19 -49.10 -22.55 20.31
C VAL A 19 -49.95 -21.28 20.23
N VAL A 20 -49.57 -20.33 19.38
CA VAL A 20 -50.36 -19.10 19.12
C VAL A 20 -51.21 -19.29 17.85
N HIS A 21 -52.53 -19.15 18.01
CA HIS A 21 -53.51 -19.04 16.93
C HIS A 21 -53.82 -17.58 16.60
N GLU A 22 -54.02 -17.35 15.31
CA GLU A 22 -54.38 -16.14 14.58
C GLU A 22 -55.72 -15.51 15.02
N ALA A 23 -55.81 -14.17 14.98
CA ALA A 23 -57.06 -13.44 15.17
C ALA A 23 -57.16 -12.21 14.23
N THR A 24 -58.31 -12.11 13.56
CA THR A 24 -58.91 -10.93 12.90
C THR A 24 -60.33 -10.75 13.48
N PRO A 25 -61.12 -9.69 13.18
CA PRO A 25 -60.86 -8.28 12.80
C PRO A 25 -61.78 -7.27 13.59
N VAL A 26 -61.63 -5.94 13.43
CA VAL A 26 -62.77 -4.97 13.56
C VAL A 26 -62.53 -3.71 12.69
N THR A 27 -63.58 -3.25 11.99
CA THR A 27 -63.66 -2.05 11.15
C THR A 27 -64.54 -0.91 11.74
N ALA A 28 -64.19 0.33 11.33
CA ALA A 28 -64.98 1.58 11.16
C ALA A 28 -65.22 2.52 12.38
N PRO A 29 -65.48 3.85 12.18
CA PRO A 29 -65.64 4.63 10.94
C PRO A 29 -64.86 5.96 10.83
N ALA A 30 -64.90 6.54 9.61
CA ALA A 30 -64.30 7.82 9.20
C ALA A 30 -65.28 9.02 9.25
N ALA A 31 -64.73 10.24 9.36
CA ALA A 31 -65.42 11.52 9.18
C ALA A 31 -64.67 12.44 8.18
N ALA A 32 -65.47 13.17 7.37
CA ALA A 32 -65.15 14.07 6.25
C ALA A 32 -64.40 15.37 6.66
N ALA A 33 -63.86 16.28 5.83
CA ALA A 33 -63.90 16.68 4.40
C ALA A 33 -62.67 17.64 4.15
N PRO A 34 -62.51 18.46 3.07
CA PRO A 34 -63.25 18.61 1.81
C PRO A 34 -62.37 18.70 0.52
N ALA A 35 -63.06 19.02 -0.58
CA ALA A 35 -62.74 18.90 -2.01
C ALA A 35 -61.86 19.99 -2.66
N ALA A 36 -61.29 19.65 -3.82
CA ALA A 36 -61.11 20.43 -5.08
C ALA A 36 -59.97 19.75 -5.89
N SER A 37 -59.91 19.64 -7.22
CA SER A 37 -60.72 20.09 -8.35
C SER A 37 -60.30 19.28 -9.58
N THR A 38 -61.27 19.08 -10.46
CA THR A 38 -61.23 18.50 -11.81
C THR A 38 -60.20 19.10 -12.77
N GLY A 39 -59.71 18.31 -13.73
CA GLY A 39 -59.00 18.85 -14.90
C GLY A 39 -58.47 17.82 -15.92
N PHE A 40 -59.36 17.37 -16.81
CA PHE A 40 -59.15 16.94 -18.21
C PHE A 40 -58.12 15.87 -18.61
N THR A 41 -58.71 14.78 -19.13
CA THR A 41 -58.23 13.89 -20.18
C THR A 41 -58.09 14.61 -21.54
N ALA A 42 -57.05 14.27 -22.31
CA ALA A 42 -57.07 14.36 -23.76
C ALA A 42 -56.33 13.15 -24.38
N ASP A 43 -57.11 12.42 -25.17
CA ASP A 43 -56.82 11.49 -26.27
C ASP A 43 -55.80 10.35 -26.13
N GLU A 44 -56.39 9.16 -26.19
CA GLU A 44 -55.81 7.95 -26.75
C GLU A 44 -55.60 8.12 -28.27
N THR A 45 -54.35 7.98 -28.72
CA THR A 45 -54.07 7.34 -30.00
C THR A 45 -53.23 6.11 -29.75
N ARG A 46 -53.79 4.97 -30.18
CA ARG A 46 -53.18 3.65 -30.14
C ARG A 46 -51.97 3.63 -31.06
N ASP A 47 -50.84 3.16 -30.57
CA ASP A 47 -50.00 2.28 -31.38
C ASP A 47 -49.51 1.10 -30.54
N ALA A 48 -49.70 -0.09 -31.10
CA ALA A 48 -49.42 -1.37 -30.47
C ALA A 48 -48.03 -1.82 -30.91
N GLY A 49 -47.07 -1.81 -29.99
CA GLY A 49 -45.73 -2.33 -30.29
C GLY A 49 -44.76 -2.11 -29.16
N ASN A 50 -44.80 -2.98 -28.16
CA ASN A 50 -43.67 -3.79 -27.67
C ASN A 50 -43.95 -4.17 -26.21
N LYS A 51 -44.53 -5.36 -26.01
CA LYS A 51 -44.55 -6.02 -24.70
C LYS A 51 -43.16 -6.59 -24.45
N GLU A 52 -42.22 -5.72 -24.13
CA GLU A 52 -41.13 -6.12 -23.26
C GLU A 52 -41.64 -5.98 -21.84
N SER A 53 -41.67 -7.10 -21.14
CA SER A 53 -41.96 -7.21 -19.73
C SER A 53 -41.06 -6.24 -18.95
N ALA A 54 -41.60 -5.07 -18.62
CA ALA A 54 -41.12 -4.29 -17.51
C ALA A 54 -41.28 -5.19 -16.27
N VAL A 55 -40.19 -5.84 -15.87
CA VAL A 55 -40.02 -6.27 -14.48
C VAL A 55 -40.14 -4.97 -13.70
N ALA A 56 -41.35 -4.67 -13.24
CA ALA A 56 -41.59 -3.58 -12.34
C ALA A 56 -40.69 -3.84 -11.14
N ALA A 57 -39.58 -3.09 -11.04
CA ALA A 57 -38.71 -3.14 -9.89
C ALA A 57 -39.61 -2.95 -8.67
N GLN A 58 -39.79 -4.01 -7.88
CA GLN A 58 -40.57 -3.95 -6.65
C GLN A 58 -39.75 -3.16 -5.64
N THR A 59 -39.76 -1.83 -5.76
CA THR A 59 -39.05 -0.95 -4.83
C THR A 59 -39.89 -0.78 -3.57
N ILE A 60 -39.36 -1.19 -2.42
CA ILE A 60 -39.99 -0.95 -1.11
C ILE A 60 -39.42 0.36 -0.56
N ARG A 61 -40.30 1.29 -0.14
CA ARG A 61 -39.87 2.49 0.58
C ARG A 61 -39.62 2.13 2.03
N VAL A 62 -38.37 2.30 2.47
CA VAL A 62 -37.93 2.02 3.83
C VAL A 62 -37.59 3.32 4.54
N ASN A 63 -37.96 3.46 5.82
CA ASN A 63 -37.55 4.62 6.62
C ASN A 63 -36.03 4.56 6.86
N VAL A 64 -35.35 5.70 6.71
CA VAL A 64 -33.91 5.86 6.98
C VAL A 64 -33.56 5.39 8.39
N ASP A 65 -34.39 5.70 9.39
CA ASP A 65 -34.16 5.31 10.80
C ASP A 65 -34.10 3.78 10.96
N LEU A 66 -34.86 3.03 10.13
CA LEU A 66 -34.83 1.57 10.17
C LEU A 66 -33.50 1.04 9.65
N LEU A 67 -32.97 1.62 8.56
CA LEU A 67 -31.66 1.23 8.01
C LEU A 67 -30.52 1.56 9.00
N GLU A 68 -30.59 2.70 9.70
CA GLU A 68 -29.62 3.05 10.74
C GLU A 68 -29.64 2.09 11.93
N ASN A 69 -30.83 1.72 12.41
CA ASN A 69 -30.97 0.70 13.45
C ASN A 69 -30.43 -0.65 12.98
N LEU A 70 -30.67 -1.02 11.73
CA LEU A 70 -30.21 -2.29 11.15
C LEU A 70 -28.68 -2.31 11.03
N MET A 71 -28.05 -1.19 10.64
CA MET A 71 -26.60 -1.02 10.68
C MET A 71 -26.02 -1.12 12.09
N THR A 72 -26.71 -0.54 13.08
CA THR A 72 -26.28 -0.63 14.49
C THR A 72 -26.34 -2.08 14.97
N MET A 73 -27.43 -2.81 14.67
CA MET A 73 -27.56 -4.22 15.01
C MET A 73 -26.52 -5.10 14.31
N VAL A 74 -26.24 -4.87 13.03
CA VAL A 74 -25.18 -5.57 12.29
C VAL A 74 -23.80 -5.26 12.91
N SER A 75 -23.55 -4.01 13.30
CA SER A 75 -22.29 -3.63 13.94
C SER A 75 -22.11 -4.35 15.29
N GLU A 76 -23.15 -4.39 16.12
CA GLU A 76 -23.16 -5.17 17.37
C GLU A 76 -23.00 -6.68 17.12
N LEU A 77 -23.59 -7.21 16.04
CA LEU A 77 -23.41 -8.61 15.65
C LEU A 77 -21.98 -8.91 15.21
N VAL A 78 -21.35 -8.01 14.44
CA VAL A 78 -19.94 -8.11 14.05
C VAL A 78 -19.05 -8.08 15.28
N LEU A 79 -19.32 -7.17 16.23
CA LEU A 79 -18.61 -7.13 17.51
C LEU A 79 -18.78 -8.46 18.26
N THR A 80 -20.02 -8.92 18.45
CA THR A 80 -20.36 -10.18 19.14
C THR A 80 -19.63 -11.37 18.50
N ARG A 81 -19.67 -11.47 17.17
CA ARG A 81 -18.93 -12.48 16.39
C ARG A 81 -17.43 -12.42 16.71
N ASN A 82 -16.83 -11.24 16.72
CA ASN A 82 -15.41 -11.09 17.00
C ASN A 82 -15.07 -11.52 18.44
N GLN A 83 -15.90 -11.20 19.42
CA GLN A 83 -15.72 -11.68 20.81
C GLN A 83 -15.74 -13.22 20.87
N LEU A 84 -16.69 -13.85 20.17
CA LEU A 84 -16.80 -15.31 20.15
C LEU A 84 -15.60 -15.98 19.47
N LEU A 85 -15.08 -15.38 18.40
CA LEU A 85 -13.85 -15.85 17.75
C LEU A 85 -12.62 -15.68 18.64
N GLN A 86 -12.56 -14.61 19.42
CA GLN A 86 -11.49 -14.39 20.40
C GLN A 86 -11.54 -15.46 21.52
N ILE A 87 -12.73 -15.75 22.05
CA ILE A 87 -12.93 -16.85 23.02
C ILE A 87 -12.49 -18.19 22.42
N LEU A 88 -12.85 -18.45 21.17
CA LEU A 88 -12.45 -19.66 20.46
C LEU A 88 -10.93 -19.78 20.33
N ARG A 89 -10.21 -18.69 20.02
CA ARG A 89 -8.73 -18.69 19.92
C ARG A 89 -8.05 -19.07 21.25
N SER A 90 -8.69 -18.78 22.39
CA SER A 90 -8.18 -19.15 23.71
C SER A 90 -8.37 -20.64 24.06
N GLN A 91 -9.22 -21.37 23.33
CA GLN A 91 -9.49 -22.79 23.53
C GLN A 91 -8.93 -23.61 22.36
N LYS A 92 -7.81 -24.29 22.59
CA LYS A 92 -7.31 -25.29 21.62
C LYS A 92 -8.30 -26.47 21.59
N ASP A 93 -8.79 -26.82 20.39
CA ASP A 93 -9.80 -27.85 20.09
C ASP A 93 -11.19 -27.62 20.69
N SER A 94 -11.95 -26.73 20.06
CA SER A 94 -13.36 -26.49 20.38
C SER A 94 -14.29 -26.97 19.28
N GLU A 95 -15.29 -27.78 19.63
CA GLU A 95 -16.36 -28.22 18.72
C GLU A 95 -17.16 -27.05 18.13
N PHE A 96 -17.08 -25.86 18.74
CA PHE A 96 -17.73 -24.64 18.27
C PHE A 96 -16.97 -23.94 17.14
N ALA A 97 -15.76 -24.39 16.77
CA ALA A 97 -14.96 -23.74 15.73
C ALA A 97 -15.68 -23.67 14.38
N ALA A 98 -16.22 -24.79 13.90
CA ALA A 98 -16.92 -24.85 12.62
C ALA A 98 -18.26 -24.06 12.63
N PRO A 99 -19.14 -24.17 13.66
CA PRO A 99 -20.30 -23.30 13.80
C PRO A 99 -19.97 -21.80 13.85
N LEU A 100 -18.89 -21.42 14.53
CA LEU A 100 -18.46 -20.02 14.63
C LEU A 100 -17.90 -19.48 13.33
N GLN A 101 -17.15 -20.29 12.57
CA GLN A 101 -16.75 -19.93 11.20
C GLN A 101 -17.96 -19.74 10.27
N ARG A 102 -19.04 -20.51 10.47
CA ARG A 102 -20.28 -20.30 9.72
C ARG A 102 -21.00 -19.01 10.15
N LEU A 103 -21.08 -18.73 11.44
CA LEU A 103 -21.62 -17.46 11.95
C LEU A 103 -20.83 -16.27 11.41
N ASN A 104 -19.51 -16.39 11.36
CA ASN A 104 -18.60 -15.42 10.78
C ASN A 104 -18.96 -15.11 9.32
N HIS A 105 -19.11 -16.14 8.50
CA HIS A 105 -19.49 -15.99 7.10
C HIS A 105 -20.87 -15.36 6.91
N VAL A 106 -21.90 -15.86 7.60
CA VAL A 106 -23.28 -15.34 7.49
C VAL A 106 -23.37 -13.89 7.98
N THR A 107 -22.63 -13.53 9.02
CA THR A 107 -22.58 -12.16 9.53
C THR A 107 -21.92 -11.21 8.52
N SER A 108 -20.85 -11.65 7.86
CA SER A 108 -20.20 -10.86 6.80
C SER A 108 -21.14 -10.67 5.59
N GLU A 109 -21.84 -11.71 5.15
CA GLU A 109 -22.83 -11.61 4.07
C GLU A 109 -23.98 -10.67 4.44
N LEU A 110 -24.48 -10.76 5.68
CA LEU A 110 -25.51 -9.85 6.18
C LEU A 110 -24.99 -8.40 6.18
N GLN A 111 -23.77 -8.18 6.64
CA GLN A 111 -23.16 -6.85 6.65
C GLN A 111 -23.05 -6.27 5.23
N GLU A 112 -22.54 -7.05 4.28
CA GLU A 112 -22.44 -6.62 2.89
C GLU A 112 -23.83 -6.32 2.29
N GLY A 113 -24.80 -7.19 2.53
CA GLY A 113 -26.18 -7.01 2.06
C GLY A 113 -26.81 -5.71 2.59
N VAL A 114 -26.63 -5.43 3.88
CA VAL A 114 -27.18 -4.21 4.50
C VAL A 114 -26.44 -2.97 3.98
N MET A 115 -25.12 -3.04 3.81
CA MET A 115 -24.34 -1.95 3.21
C MET A 115 -24.84 -1.62 1.80
N LYS A 116 -25.07 -2.62 0.94
CA LYS A 116 -25.66 -2.42 -0.40
C LYS A 116 -27.02 -1.73 -0.33
N THR A 117 -27.86 -2.05 0.65
CA THR A 117 -29.17 -1.36 0.80
C THR A 117 -29.05 0.11 1.23
N ARG A 118 -27.92 0.51 1.85
CA ARG A 118 -27.65 1.89 2.27
C ARG A 118 -26.98 2.73 1.17
N MET A 119 -26.35 2.09 0.19
CA MET A 119 -25.64 2.78 -0.88
C MET A 119 -26.57 3.67 -1.70
N GLN A 120 -26.05 4.80 -2.13
CA GLN A 120 -26.73 5.76 -3.01
C GLN A 120 -25.81 6.15 -4.16
N PRO A 121 -26.34 6.36 -5.38
CA PRO A 121 -25.54 6.85 -6.49
C PRO A 121 -24.90 8.21 -6.18
N ILE A 122 -23.60 8.33 -6.44
CA ILE A 122 -22.82 9.55 -6.20
C ILE A 122 -23.33 10.75 -6.99
N GLY A 123 -24.01 10.53 -8.12
CA GLY A 123 -24.66 11.57 -8.92
C GLY A 123 -25.61 12.46 -8.12
N ASN A 124 -26.18 11.96 -7.01
CA ASN A 124 -26.99 12.75 -6.09
C ASN A 124 -26.21 13.87 -5.40
N ALA A 125 -24.91 13.69 -5.15
CA ALA A 125 -24.04 14.74 -4.63
C ALA A 125 -23.75 15.83 -5.68
N TRP A 126 -23.75 15.47 -6.96
CA TRP A 126 -23.34 16.35 -8.06
C TRP A 126 -24.51 17.08 -8.73
N ALA A 127 -25.75 16.78 -8.35
CA ALA A 127 -26.97 17.30 -8.98
C ALA A 127 -27.04 18.84 -9.08
N LYS A 128 -26.39 19.56 -8.17
CA LYS A 128 -26.36 21.04 -8.16
C LYS A 128 -25.20 21.64 -8.99
N LEU A 129 -24.18 20.85 -9.32
CA LEU A 129 -22.95 21.32 -9.96
C LEU A 129 -23.18 21.89 -11.37
N PRO A 130 -24.03 21.30 -12.25
CA PRO A 130 -24.25 21.87 -13.58
C PRO A 130 -24.80 23.30 -13.54
N ARG A 131 -25.68 23.60 -12.58
CA ARG A 131 -26.22 24.94 -12.39
C ARG A 131 -25.15 25.89 -11.86
N LEU A 132 -24.39 25.47 -10.85
CA LEU A 132 -23.29 26.25 -10.28
C LEU A 132 -22.23 26.61 -11.34
N VAL A 133 -21.83 25.65 -12.18
CA VAL A 133 -20.85 25.89 -13.25
C VAL A 133 -21.41 26.82 -14.32
N ARG A 134 -22.69 26.73 -14.66
CA ARG A 134 -23.34 27.67 -15.60
C ARG A 134 -23.36 29.10 -15.05
N ASP A 135 -23.67 29.28 -13.77
CA ASP A 135 -23.69 30.58 -13.11
C ASP A 135 -22.26 31.17 -13.05
N LEU A 136 -21.26 30.37 -12.67
CA LEU A 136 -19.85 30.78 -12.65
C LEU A 136 -19.28 31.10 -14.05
N ALA A 137 -19.67 30.34 -15.07
CA ALA A 137 -19.28 30.59 -16.45
C ALA A 137 -19.73 31.99 -16.92
N HIS A 138 -20.95 32.37 -16.55
CA HIS A 138 -21.49 33.71 -16.86
C HIS A 138 -20.84 34.80 -16.01
N GLU A 139 -20.63 34.58 -14.71
CA GLU A 139 -20.02 35.57 -13.79
C GLU A 139 -18.58 35.88 -14.18
N LEU A 140 -17.80 34.85 -14.53
CA LEU A 140 -16.37 34.96 -14.84
C LEU A 140 -16.08 35.21 -16.32
N GLY A 141 -17.10 35.16 -17.19
CA GLY A 141 -16.94 35.30 -18.64
C GLY A 141 -16.14 34.16 -19.28
N LYS A 142 -16.24 32.94 -18.75
CA LYS A 142 -15.52 31.76 -19.23
C LYS A 142 -16.48 30.76 -19.90
N LYS A 143 -16.02 30.05 -20.93
CA LYS A 143 -16.77 28.94 -21.54
C LYS A 143 -16.31 27.64 -20.88
N ILE A 144 -17.21 26.96 -20.17
CA ILE A 144 -16.89 25.76 -19.37
C ILE A 144 -17.79 24.59 -19.79
N ASP A 145 -17.18 23.45 -20.09
CA ASP A 145 -17.82 22.15 -20.31
C ASP A 145 -17.63 21.28 -19.06
N LEU A 146 -18.74 20.89 -18.41
CA LEU A 146 -18.74 20.04 -17.23
C LEU A 146 -19.12 18.61 -17.63
N GLN A 147 -18.20 17.68 -17.48
CA GLN A 147 -18.41 16.26 -17.74
C GLN A 147 -18.51 15.50 -16.42
N MET A 148 -19.54 14.67 -16.29
CA MET A 148 -19.77 13.83 -15.11
C MET A 148 -19.83 12.37 -15.57
N LEU A 149 -18.82 11.60 -15.19
CA LEU A 149 -18.63 10.20 -15.54
C LEU A 149 -18.79 9.35 -14.27
N GLY A 150 -19.42 8.18 -14.40
CA GLY A 150 -19.64 7.27 -13.27
C GLY A 150 -20.60 7.81 -12.21
N ALA A 151 -21.60 8.59 -12.60
CA ALA A 151 -22.62 9.14 -11.68
C ALA A 151 -23.49 8.06 -10.99
N ASP A 152 -23.48 6.86 -11.54
CA ASP A 152 -24.12 5.63 -11.04
C ASP A 152 -23.28 4.91 -9.97
N THR A 153 -22.01 5.27 -9.78
CA THR A 153 -21.14 4.71 -8.74
C THR A 153 -21.79 4.84 -7.36
N GLU A 154 -21.88 3.72 -6.65
CA GLU A 154 -22.58 3.61 -5.38
C GLU A 154 -21.69 4.02 -4.21
N LEU A 155 -22.20 4.90 -3.34
CA LEU A 155 -21.49 5.43 -2.17
C LEU A 155 -22.41 5.45 -0.94
N ASP A 156 -21.85 5.25 0.26
CA ASP A 156 -22.60 5.33 1.50
C ASP A 156 -23.29 6.69 1.66
N ARG A 157 -24.56 6.70 2.07
CA ARG A 157 -25.36 7.92 2.25
C ARG A 157 -24.68 8.97 3.13
N GLN A 158 -24.06 8.58 4.24
CA GLN A 158 -23.44 9.52 5.17
C GLN A 158 -22.18 10.14 4.57
N VAL A 159 -21.40 9.32 3.86
CA VAL A 159 -20.24 9.78 3.10
C VAL A 159 -20.68 10.73 1.97
N LEU A 160 -21.79 10.41 1.29
CA LEU A 160 -22.38 11.22 0.23
C LEU A 160 -22.80 12.61 0.74
N GLU A 161 -23.36 12.72 1.94
CA GLU A 161 -23.67 14.03 2.55
C GLU A 161 -22.40 14.84 2.90
N LEU A 162 -21.37 14.17 3.44
CA LEU A 162 -20.13 14.82 3.85
C LEU A 162 -19.28 15.32 2.67
N ILE A 163 -19.39 14.69 1.50
CA ILE A 163 -18.57 15.01 0.33
C ILE A 163 -19.17 16.07 -0.60
N LYS A 164 -20.47 16.39 -0.47
CA LYS A 164 -21.16 17.42 -1.28
C LYS A 164 -20.44 18.77 -1.26
N ASP A 165 -20.11 19.25 -0.08
CA ASP A 165 -19.46 20.55 0.12
C ASP A 165 -18.02 20.56 -0.41
N PRO A 166 -17.15 19.58 -0.07
CA PRO A 166 -15.85 19.38 -0.70
C PRO A 166 -15.89 19.44 -2.23
N LEU A 167 -16.74 18.63 -2.87
CA LEU A 167 -16.82 18.58 -4.34
C LEU A 167 -17.27 19.90 -4.95
N THR A 168 -18.26 20.55 -4.34
CA THR A 168 -18.70 21.88 -4.77
C THR A 168 -17.56 22.89 -4.74
N HIS A 169 -16.71 22.82 -3.71
CA HIS A 169 -15.55 23.68 -3.58
C HIS A 169 -14.48 23.36 -4.64
N MET A 170 -14.14 22.09 -4.85
CA MET A 170 -13.16 21.67 -5.85
C MET A 170 -13.54 22.11 -7.27
N VAL A 171 -14.79 21.86 -7.66
CA VAL A 171 -15.30 22.25 -8.99
C VAL A 171 -15.32 23.76 -9.16
N ARG A 172 -15.67 24.52 -8.11
CA ARG A 172 -15.58 25.98 -8.12
C ARG A 172 -14.14 26.44 -8.32
N ASN A 173 -13.16 25.85 -7.62
CA ASN A 173 -11.76 26.22 -7.75
C ASN A 173 -11.22 25.93 -9.16
N SER A 174 -11.59 24.80 -9.76
CA SER A 174 -11.28 24.52 -11.16
C SER A 174 -11.90 25.56 -12.10
N ALA A 175 -13.16 25.97 -11.88
CA ALA A 175 -13.81 26.98 -12.71
C ALA A 175 -13.24 28.40 -12.53
N ASP A 176 -12.96 28.82 -11.29
CA ASP A 176 -12.50 30.18 -10.96
C ASP A 176 -11.00 30.37 -11.19
N HIS A 177 -10.17 29.48 -10.66
CA HIS A 177 -8.71 29.61 -10.69
C HIS A 177 -8.04 28.67 -11.69
N GLY A 178 -8.55 27.46 -11.87
CA GLY A 178 -8.00 26.48 -12.81
C GLY A 178 -8.08 26.97 -14.24
N LEU A 179 -9.30 27.19 -14.74
CA LEU A 179 -9.54 27.57 -16.14
C LEU A 179 -9.12 29.00 -16.46
N GLU A 180 -8.50 29.20 -17.62
CA GLU A 180 -8.17 30.50 -18.18
C GLU A 180 -9.37 31.12 -18.92
N THR A 181 -9.29 32.41 -19.23
CA THR A 181 -10.30 33.05 -20.09
C THR A 181 -10.20 32.54 -21.54
N PRO A 182 -11.27 32.62 -22.36
CA PRO A 182 -11.24 32.19 -23.76
C PRO A 182 -10.06 32.75 -24.56
N VAL A 183 -9.72 34.02 -24.32
CA VAL A 183 -8.60 34.70 -25.00
C VAL A 183 -7.24 34.14 -24.56
N GLU A 184 -7.05 33.90 -23.27
CA GLU A 184 -5.83 33.30 -22.72
C GLU A 184 -5.67 31.85 -23.21
N ARG A 185 -6.76 31.08 -23.27
CA ARG A 185 -6.75 29.69 -23.77
C ARG A 185 -6.30 29.61 -25.22
N LEU A 186 -6.87 30.45 -26.10
CA LEU A 186 -6.48 30.49 -27.50
C LEU A 186 -5.01 30.90 -27.68
N ARG A 187 -4.49 31.83 -26.86
CA ARG A 187 -3.06 32.19 -26.86
C ARG A 187 -2.15 31.05 -26.42
N ALA A 188 -2.63 30.20 -25.50
CA ALA A 188 -1.93 29.01 -25.04
C ALA A 188 -2.09 27.79 -25.98
N GLY A 189 -2.77 27.94 -27.12
CA GLY A 189 -3.02 26.85 -28.08
C GLY A 189 -4.12 25.87 -27.65
N LYS A 190 -4.94 26.22 -26.65
CA LYS A 190 -6.04 25.40 -26.15
C LYS A 190 -7.37 25.74 -26.82
N THR A 191 -8.35 24.84 -26.65
CA THR A 191 -9.73 25.08 -27.07
C THR A 191 -10.34 26.27 -26.33
N GLU A 192 -11.24 27.01 -26.99
CA GLU A 192 -11.93 28.16 -26.38
C GLU A 192 -12.75 27.77 -25.13
N THR A 193 -13.37 26.58 -25.18
CA THR A 193 -14.10 25.99 -24.04
C THR A 193 -13.13 25.19 -23.18
N GLY A 194 -13.07 25.50 -21.88
CA GLY A 194 -12.35 24.72 -20.87
C GLY A 194 -13.17 23.55 -20.37
N ARG A 195 -12.52 22.45 -20.01
CA ARG A 195 -13.16 21.22 -19.56
C ARG A 195 -12.90 20.98 -18.08
N VAL A 196 -13.95 20.67 -17.34
CA VAL A 196 -13.89 20.12 -15.98
C VAL A 196 -14.57 18.75 -15.99
N THR A 197 -13.84 17.71 -15.63
CA THR A 197 -14.32 16.32 -15.59
C THR A 197 -14.38 15.85 -14.14
N LEU A 198 -15.55 15.38 -13.72
CA LEU A 198 -15.74 14.59 -12.51
C LEU A 198 -15.91 13.15 -12.92
N ASN A 199 -15.07 12.27 -12.41
CA ASN A 199 -15.12 10.85 -12.69
C ASN A 199 -15.18 10.10 -11.36
N ALA A 200 -16.06 9.11 -11.24
CA ALA A 200 -16.12 8.24 -10.07
C ALA A 200 -16.16 6.78 -10.51
N TYR A 201 -15.41 5.92 -9.82
CA TYR A 201 -15.37 4.48 -10.09
C TYR A 201 -14.91 3.70 -8.87
N HIS A 202 -15.15 2.38 -8.89
CA HIS A 202 -14.67 1.47 -7.85
C HIS A 202 -13.32 0.87 -8.26
N GLU A 203 -12.33 0.91 -7.38
CA GLU A 203 -11.01 0.31 -7.58
C GLU A 203 -10.46 -0.21 -6.25
N GLY A 204 -10.05 -1.48 -6.19
CA GLY A 204 -9.33 -2.03 -5.03
C GLY A 204 -10.04 -1.88 -3.67
N GLY A 205 -11.38 -2.02 -3.62
CA GLY A 205 -12.17 -1.84 -2.39
C GLY A 205 -12.39 -0.38 -1.98
N HIS A 206 -11.95 0.57 -2.82
CA HIS A 206 -12.13 2.00 -2.63
C HIS A 206 -13.05 2.56 -3.73
N ILE A 207 -13.67 3.68 -3.41
CA ILE A 207 -14.32 4.56 -4.37
C ILE A 207 -13.34 5.67 -4.69
N ILE A 208 -12.95 5.75 -5.96
CA ILE A 208 -12.06 6.77 -6.48
C ILE A 208 -12.93 7.87 -7.09
N ILE A 209 -12.71 9.11 -6.67
CA ILE A 209 -13.36 10.29 -7.24
C ILE A 209 -12.27 11.23 -7.77
N GLU A 210 -12.25 11.43 -9.07
CA GLU A 210 -11.29 12.29 -9.76
C GLU A 210 -11.96 13.58 -10.21
N ILE A 211 -11.34 14.71 -9.89
CA ILE A 211 -11.72 16.03 -10.37
C ILE A 211 -10.57 16.56 -11.20
N THR A 212 -10.75 16.63 -12.52
CA THR A 212 -9.71 17.04 -13.46
C THR A 212 -10.15 18.27 -14.25
N ASP A 213 -9.26 19.24 -14.40
CA ASP A 213 -9.42 20.39 -15.30
C ASP A 213 -8.27 20.49 -16.29
N ASP A 214 -8.54 21.04 -17.47
CA ASP A 214 -7.55 21.31 -18.52
C ASP A 214 -7.02 22.76 -18.47
N GLY A 215 -7.06 23.36 -17.28
CA GLY A 215 -6.73 24.76 -17.04
C GLY A 215 -5.24 25.07 -17.02
N ARG A 216 -4.87 26.18 -16.40
CA ARG A 216 -3.48 26.67 -16.36
C ARG A 216 -2.55 25.82 -15.49
N GLY A 217 -3.08 24.88 -14.73
CA GLY A 217 -2.34 24.14 -13.71
C GLY A 217 -1.80 25.04 -12.60
N LEU A 218 -0.98 24.48 -11.73
CA LEU A 218 -0.38 25.19 -10.61
C LEU A 218 0.98 25.79 -11.00
N ASN A 219 1.18 27.06 -10.64
CA ASN A 219 2.45 27.74 -10.87
C ASN A 219 3.37 27.55 -9.64
N ILE A 220 4.35 26.66 -9.78
CA ILE A 220 5.27 26.26 -8.71
C ILE A 220 6.06 27.45 -8.17
N GLU A 221 6.54 28.33 -9.04
CA GLU A 221 7.29 29.53 -8.64
C GLU A 221 6.47 30.47 -7.74
N ARG A 222 5.19 30.66 -8.04
CA ARG A 222 4.28 31.43 -7.18
C ARG A 222 4.04 30.75 -5.82
N ILE A 223 3.97 29.42 -5.80
CA ILE A 223 3.80 28.65 -4.56
C ILE A 223 5.06 28.79 -3.70
N LYS A 224 6.26 28.63 -4.28
CA LYS A 224 7.55 28.85 -3.59
C LYS A 224 7.61 30.24 -2.96
N GLN A 225 7.36 31.29 -3.75
CA GLN A 225 7.38 32.67 -3.25
C GLN A 225 6.39 32.89 -2.10
N LYS A 226 5.20 32.28 -2.17
CA LYS A 226 4.18 32.41 -1.12
C LYS A 226 4.54 31.59 0.14
N ALA A 227 5.15 30.42 -0.02
CA ALA A 227 5.65 29.62 1.09
C ALA A 227 6.74 30.35 1.88
N ILE A 228 7.67 31.03 1.18
CA ILE A 228 8.70 31.87 1.80
C ILE A 228 8.07 33.07 2.54
N GLN A 229 7.14 33.78 1.89
CA GLN A 229 6.44 34.93 2.51
C GLN A 229 5.67 34.55 3.77
N ASN A 230 5.07 33.36 3.79
CA ASN A 230 4.31 32.86 4.92
C ASN A 230 5.19 32.17 5.98
N GLY A 231 6.52 32.11 5.79
CA GLY A 231 7.45 31.49 6.72
C GLY A 231 7.30 29.97 6.86
N LEU A 232 6.75 29.30 5.83
CA LEU A 232 6.44 27.86 5.87
C LEU A 232 7.61 26.97 5.46
N ALA A 233 8.59 27.52 4.73
CA ALA A 233 9.81 26.84 4.31
C ALA A 233 10.88 27.89 3.93
N SER A 234 12.16 27.54 4.10
CA SER A 234 13.27 28.36 3.63
C SER A 234 13.52 28.18 2.12
N GLU A 235 14.23 29.13 1.50
CA GLU A 235 14.59 29.04 0.07
C GLU A 235 15.47 27.82 -0.23
N ALA A 236 16.35 27.45 0.72
CA ALA A 236 17.18 26.24 0.63
C ALA A 236 16.35 24.95 0.73
N GLU A 237 15.36 24.91 1.64
CA GLU A 237 14.44 23.77 1.75
C GLU A 237 13.59 23.59 0.49
N LEU A 238 13.06 24.68 -0.07
CA LEU A 238 12.24 24.62 -1.29
C LEU A 238 13.05 24.22 -2.54
N ALA A 239 14.35 24.48 -2.56
CA ALA A 239 15.24 24.05 -3.65
C ALA A 239 15.52 22.54 -3.62
N ALA A 240 15.46 21.91 -2.44
CA ALA A 240 15.63 20.47 -2.26
C ALA A 240 14.32 19.67 -2.42
N MET A 241 13.16 20.34 -2.47
CA MET A 241 11.86 19.71 -2.58
C MET A 241 11.49 19.41 -4.05
N SER A 242 10.83 18.28 -4.26
CA SER A 242 10.22 17.95 -5.56
C SER A 242 8.99 18.82 -5.85
N ASP A 243 8.63 18.93 -7.13
CA ASP A 243 7.44 19.66 -7.56
C ASP A 243 6.17 19.22 -6.83
N SER A 244 5.99 17.92 -6.59
CA SER A 244 4.86 17.38 -5.85
C SER A 244 4.85 17.82 -4.38
N GLN A 245 6.03 17.86 -3.73
CA GLN A 245 6.16 18.35 -2.36
C GLN A 245 5.85 19.85 -2.28
N ILE A 246 6.27 20.63 -3.27
CA ILE A 246 5.95 22.06 -3.34
C ILE A 246 4.44 22.26 -3.57
N GLN A 247 3.83 21.48 -4.44
CA GLN A 247 2.39 21.56 -4.69
C GLN A 247 1.55 21.23 -3.43
N ALA A 248 2.04 20.33 -2.57
CA ALA A 248 1.36 19.96 -1.32
C ALA A 248 1.16 21.14 -0.34
N PHE A 249 1.94 22.22 -0.45
CA PHE A 249 1.74 23.42 0.38
C PHE A 249 0.35 24.05 0.20
N ILE A 250 -0.31 23.86 -0.94
CA ILE A 250 -1.68 24.36 -1.18
C ILE A 250 -2.68 23.75 -0.19
N MET A 251 -2.40 22.57 0.33
CA MET A 251 -3.25 21.89 1.31
C MET A 251 -2.94 22.29 2.76
N LYS A 252 -1.94 23.16 3.02
CA LYS A 252 -1.63 23.63 4.38
C LYS A 252 -2.61 24.72 4.82
N PRO A 253 -2.97 24.76 6.12
CA PRO A 253 -3.85 25.80 6.66
C PRO A 253 -3.34 27.21 6.35
N GLY A 254 -4.24 28.09 5.91
CA GLY A 254 -3.90 29.49 5.60
C GLY A 254 -3.08 29.70 4.32
N PHE A 255 -2.79 28.65 3.55
CA PHE A 255 -2.12 28.79 2.26
C PHE A 255 -3.12 29.14 1.16
N SER A 256 -3.15 30.41 0.75
CA SER A 256 -3.90 30.85 -0.43
C SER A 256 -3.01 31.67 -1.35
N THR A 257 -3.07 31.38 -2.64
CA THR A 257 -2.36 32.11 -3.70
C THR A 257 -3.10 33.37 -4.14
N ALA A 258 -4.30 33.65 -3.62
CA ALA A 258 -5.10 34.80 -4.01
C ALA A 258 -4.56 36.11 -3.40
N GLN A 259 -4.27 37.11 -4.25
CA GLN A 259 -3.82 38.45 -3.83
C GLN A 259 -4.96 39.36 -3.32
N LYS A 260 -6.24 39.00 -3.56
CA LYS A 260 -7.43 39.68 -3.06
C LYS A 260 -8.45 38.65 -2.58
N VAL A 261 -9.05 38.90 -1.42
CA VAL A 261 -10.23 38.15 -0.94
C VAL A 261 -11.40 38.53 -1.85
N THR A 262 -11.85 37.62 -2.71
CA THR A 262 -13.05 37.82 -3.52
C THR A 262 -14.28 37.76 -2.60
N SER A 263 -15.26 38.63 -2.84
CA SER A 263 -16.49 38.78 -2.05
C SER A 263 -17.37 37.51 -2.01
N VAL A 264 -17.05 36.50 -2.83
CA VAL A 264 -17.77 35.23 -2.93
C VAL A 264 -17.16 34.13 -2.02
N SER A 265 -16.01 34.40 -1.40
CA SER A 265 -15.25 33.45 -0.56
C SER A 265 -15.55 33.55 0.97
N GLY A 266 -16.62 34.27 1.33
CA GLY A 266 -16.97 34.66 2.71
C GLY A 266 -17.37 33.55 3.71
N ARG A 267 -16.90 32.32 3.55
CA ARG A 267 -17.06 31.24 4.55
C ARG A 267 -15.78 30.50 4.94
N GLY A 268 -14.60 30.95 4.48
CA GLY A 268 -13.32 30.40 4.98
C GLY A 268 -13.12 28.92 4.67
N VAL A 269 -13.51 28.46 3.48
CA VAL A 269 -13.27 27.08 3.03
C VAL A 269 -12.01 27.12 2.16
N GLY A 270 -10.87 26.72 2.74
CA GLY A 270 -9.65 26.45 1.99
C GLY A 270 -9.54 24.97 1.61
N MET A 271 -8.47 24.63 0.88
CA MET A 271 -8.16 23.24 0.54
C MET A 271 -7.84 22.38 1.79
N ASP A 272 -7.40 23.03 2.87
CA ASP A 272 -7.23 22.44 4.20
C ASP A 272 -8.54 21.89 4.77
N VAL A 273 -9.65 22.63 4.63
CA VAL A 273 -10.99 22.19 5.07
C VAL A 273 -11.48 21.01 4.23
N VAL A 274 -11.22 21.04 2.92
CA VAL A 274 -11.54 19.93 2.00
C VAL A 274 -10.80 18.67 2.43
N LYS A 275 -9.47 18.76 2.60
CA LYS A 275 -8.62 17.65 3.06
C LYS A 275 -9.11 17.09 4.39
N THR A 276 -9.32 17.96 5.38
CA THR A 276 -9.80 17.55 6.71
C THR A 276 -11.16 16.84 6.64
N ASN A 277 -12.07 17.26 5.76
CA ASN A 277 -13.38 16.61 5.60
C ASN A 277 -13.28 15.24 4.93
N ILE A 278 -12.35 15.07 3.99
CA ILE A 278 -12.06 13.78 3.35
C ILE A 278 -11.38 12.83 4.33
N GLU A 279 -10.45 13.32 5.16
CA GLU A 279 -9.81 12.50 6.20
C GLU A 279 -10.80 12.04 7.28
N LYS A 280 -11.79 12.87 7.63
CA LYS A 280 -12.86 12.50 8.59
C LYS A 280 -13.70 11.30 8.16
N ILE A 281 -13.81 11.04 6.85
CA ILE A 281 -14.52 9.88 6.31
C ILE A 281 -13.59 8.69 6.05
N GLY A 282 -12.34 8.75 6.53
CA GLY A 282 -11.33 7.72 6.30
C GLY A 282 -10.77 7.71 4.89
N GLY A 283 -10.99 8.78 4.11
CA GLY A 283 -10.48 8.91 2.76
C GLY A 283 -9.15 9.66 2.69
N THR A 284 -8.49 9.55 1.56
CA THR A 284 -7.28 10.31 1.24
C THR A 284 -7.50 11.20 0.02
N ILE A 285 -6.74 12.29 -0.07
CA ILE A 285 -6.73 13.18 -1.23
C ILE A 285 -5.32 13.34 -1.76
N GLU A 286 -5.15 13.09 -3.05
CA GLU A 286 -3.92 13.31 -3.80
C GLU A 286 -4.17 14.38 -4.87
N MET A 287 -3.12 15.12 -5.23
CA MET A 287 -3.18 16.14 -6.26
C MET A 287 -2.01 15.98 -7.22
N LYS A 288 -2.31 16.07 -8.52
CA LYS A 288 -1.32 16.10 -9.60
C LYS A 288 -1.61 17.32 -10.46
N SER A 289 -0.64 18.23 -10.62
CA SER A 289 -0.81 19.40 -11.46
C SER A 289 0.42 19.66 -12.30
N THR A 290 0.19 20.10 -13.54
CA THR A 290 1.25 20.49 -14.46
C THR A 290 0.93 21.84 -15.05
N TYR A 291 1.85 22.79 -14.90
CA TYR A 291 1.67 24.15 -15.40
C TYR A 291 1.39 24.14 -16.91
N GLY A 292 0.34 24.85 -17.33
CA GLY A 292 -0.15 24.90 -18.70
C GLY A 292 -0.98 23.70 -19.16
N ARG A 293 -1.04 22.58 -18.42
CA ARG A 293 -1.82 21.38 -18.82
C ARG A 293 -3.06 21.11 -17.96
N GLY A 294 -3.11 21.66 -16.75
CA GLY A 294 -4.26 21.55 -15.86
C GLY A 294 -3.93 20.92 -14.51
N SER A 295 -4.96 20.56 -13.76
CA SER A 295 -4.83 19.93 -12.45
C SER A 295 -5.79 18.76 -12.31
N SER A 296 -5.39 17.76 -11.54
CA SER A 296 -6.20 16.59 -11.20
C SER A 296 -6.12 16.35 -9.69
N PHE A 297 -7.28 16.19 -9.06
CA PHE A 297 -7.42 15.81 -7.67
C PHE A 297 -8.06 14.43 -7.60
N ILE A 298 -7.44 13.52 -6.86
CA ILE A 298 -7.87 12.12 -6.73
C ILE A 298 -8.22 11.89 -5.27
N ILE A 299 -9.49 11.60 -5.02
CA ILE A 299 -10.02 11.30 -3.68
C ILE A 299 -10.26 9.80 -3.60
N LYS A 300 -9.68 9.13 -2.60
CA LYS A 300 -9.87 7.68 -2.37
C LYS A 300 -10.66 7.49 -1.09
N ILE A 301 -11.78 6.77 -1.16
CA ILE A 301 -12.65 6.55 0.00
C ILE A 301 -12.92 5.05 0.17
N PRO A 302 -12.72 4.48 1.37
CA PRO A 302 -13.05 3.08 1.62
C PRO A 302 -14.56 2.79 1.45
N LEU A 303 -14.91 1.62 0.90
CA LEU A 303 -16.31 1.22 0.67
C LEU A 303 -17.06 0.81 1.96
N THR A 304 -16.35 0.49 3.04
CA THR A 304 -16.91 -0.06 4.27
C THR A 304 -17.03 0.99 5.38
N LEU A 305 -17.88 0.75 6.39
CA LEU A 305 -17.61 1.25 7.74
C LEU A 305 -16.15 0.89 8.06
N ALA A 306 -15.35 1.85 8.54
CA ALA A 306 -13.90 1.70 8.63
C ALA A 306 -13.50 0.56 9.58
N ILE A 307 -13.48 -0.68 9.08
CA ILE A 307 -12.90 -1.84 9.74
C ILE A 307 -11.43 -1.84 9.35
N VAL A 308 -10.56 -1.74 10.34
CA VAL A 308 -9.12 -1.77 10.14
C VAL A 308 -8.53 -2.92 10.95
N SER A 309 -7.54 -3.61 10.39
CA SER A 309 -6.72 -4.52 11.20
C SER A 309 -5.77 -3.68 12.04
N ALA A 310 -5.79 -3.90 13.35
CA ALA A 310 -4.95 -3.19 14.30
C ALA A 310 -4.25 -4.16 15.25
N LEU A 311 -2.99 -3.87 15.54
CA LEU A 311 -2.22 -4.51 16.58
C LEU A 311 -2.63 -3.93 17.93
N ILE A 312 -3.05 -4.79 18.87
CA ILE A 312 -3.39 -4.35 20.22
C ILE A 312 -2.12 -4.35 21.07
N VAL A 313 -1.87 -3.24 21.79
CA VAL A 313 -0.69 -3.06 22.64
C VAL A 313 -1.10 -2.57 24.02
N GLU A 314 -0.29 -2.89 25.03
CA GLU A 314 -0.47 -2.41 26.41
C GLU A 314 0.59 -1.37 26.76
N CYS A 315 0.17 -0.33 27.47
CA CYS A 315 1.06 0.66 28.06
C CYS A 315 0.45 1.22 29.35
N ALA A 316 1.18 1.16 30.46
CA ALA A 316 0.76 1.56 31.79
C ALA A 316 -0.63 1.00 32.17
N THR A 317 -0.84 -0.30 31.95
CA THR A 317 -2.10 -1.05 32.16
C THR A 317 -3.28 -0.70 31.24
N GLU A 318 -3.12 0.31 30.37
CA GLU A 318 -4.11 0.69 29.38
C GLU A 318 -3.83 0.01 28.03
N ARG A 319 -4.88 -0.31 27.28
CA ARG A 319 -4.77 -0.91 25.94
C ARG A 319 -4.98 0.13 24.84
N PHE A 320 -4.18 0.01 23.79
CA PHE A 320 -4.24 0.86 22.60
C PHE A 320 -4.22 0.00 21.34
N ALA A 321 -4.75 0.55 20.25
CA ALA A 321 -4.70 -0.09 18.93
C ALA A 321 -3.75 0.69 18.00
N ILE A 322 -2.84 0.00 17.32
CA ILE A 322 -1.98 0.58 16.28
C ILE A 322 -2.40 -0.02 14.93
N PRO A 323 -2.74 0.79 13.91
CA PRO A 323 -3.09 0.27 12.59
C PRO A 323 -1.99 -0.64 12.04
N GLN A 324 -2.31 -1.89 11.70
CA GLN A 324 -1.31 -2.89 11.31
C GLN A 324 -0.51 -2.46 10.07
N ILE A 325 -1.14 -1.74 9.15
CA ILE A 325 -0.49 -1.20 7.94
C ILE A 325 0.70 -0.29 8.24
N SER A 326 0.75 0.31 9.43
CA SER A 326 1.86 1.17 9.86
C SER A 326 2.97 0.41 10.58
N VAL A 327 2.74 -0.86 10.95
CA VAL A 327 3.68 -1.69 11.70
C VAL A 327 4.56 -2.47 10.72
N VAL A 328 5.86 -2.22 10.78
CA VAL A 328 6.87 -2.92 9.96
C VAL A 328 7.25 -4.24 10.61
N GLU A 329 7.65 -4.18 11.89
CA GLU A 329 8.04 -5.36 12.67
C GLU A 329 7.91 -5.11 14.17
N LEU A 330 7.95 -6.20 14.94
CA LEU A 330 7.94 -6.19 16.40
C LEU A 330 9.29 -6.64 16.92
N VAL A 331 9.91 -5.81 17.76
CA VAL A 331 11.22 -6.12 18.34
C VAL A 331 11.08 -6.23 19.85
N ARG A 332 11.68 -7.27 20.42
CA ARG A 332 11.80 -7.45 21.87
C ARG A 332 13.23 -7.09 22.26
N ALA A 333 13.37 -6.11 23.13
CA ALA A 333 14.64 -5.72 23.73
C ALA A 333 14.66 -6.20 25.18
N ALA A 334 15.53 -7.14 25.48
CA ALA A 334 15.76 -7.70 26.81
C ALA A 334 17.27 -7.78 27.09
N ALA A 335 17.67 -7.88 28.35
CA ALA A 335 19.08 -7.93 28.75
C ALA A 335 19.85 -9.14 28.17
N ASP A 336 19.15 -10.18 27.76
CA ASP A 336 19.65 -11.40 27.11
C ASP A 336 19.46 -11.41 25.57
N SER A 337 18.94 -10.32 24.99
CA SER A 337 18.68 -10.21 23.56
C SER A 337 19.80 -9.44 22.83
N GLU A 338 19.94 -9.68 21.52
CA GLU A 338 20.86 -8.93 20.65
C GLU A 338 20.46 -7.45 20.48
N HIS A 339 19.22 -7.10 20.86
CA HIS A 339 18.63 -5.79 20.68
C HIS A 339 18.72 -4.96 21.95
N THR A 340 19.77 -4.14 22.05
CA THR A 340 19.99 -3.25 23.19
C THR A 340 19.56 -1.82 22.88
N ILE A 341 18.89 -1.19 23.84
CA ILE A 341 18.48 0.22 23.76
C ILE A 341 19.68 1.07 24.20
N GLU A 342 20.24 1.83 23.26
CA GLU A 342 21.28 2.82 23.50
C GLU A 342 20.64 4.19 23.76
N ARG A 343 21.35 5.12 24.41
CA ARG A 343 20.90 6.52 24.55
C ARG A 343 21.89 7.45 23.89
N ILE A 344 21.45 8.23 22.91
CA ILE A 344 22.25 9.25 22.23
C ILE A 344 21.62 10.60 22.53
N ASN A 345 22.39 11.53 23.13
CA ASN A 345 21.92 12.87 23.52
C ASN A 345 20.61 12.88 24.34
N GLY A 346 20.34 11.82 25.12
CA GLY A 346 19.13 11.68 25.92
C GLY A 346 17.95 11.00 25.22
N THR A 347 17.99 10.81 23.90
CA THR A 347 17.01 10.05 23.12
C THR A 347 17.34 8.56 23.16
N PRO A 348 16.40 7.67 23.52
CA PRO A 348 16.59 6.24 23.38
C PRO A 348 16.57 5.84 21.90
N VAL A 349 17.56 5.06 21.48
CA VAL A 349 17.68 4.53 20.12
C VAL A 349 17.93 3.03 20.19
N LEU A 350 17.38 2.29 19.24
CA LEU A 350 17.65 0.88 19.06
C LEU A 350 18.56 0.69 17.86
N ARG A 351 19.64 -0.06 18.01
CA ARG A 351 20.44 -0.51 16.87
C ARG A 351 19.76 -1.73 16.25
N LEU A 352 19.07 -1.53 15.13
CA LEU A 352 18.37 -2.59 14.40
C LEU A 352 19.02 -2.76 13.02
N ARG A 353 19.64 -3.94 12.77
CA ARG A 353 20.37 -4.24 11.53
C ARG A 353 21.36 -3.12 11.14
N ASN A 354 22.24 -2.75 12.07
CA ASN A 354 23.22 -1.66 11.94
C ASN A 354 22.68 -0.25 11.62
N ARG A 355 21.36 -0.04 11.69
CA ARG A 355 20.73 1.30 11.61
C ARG A 355 20.25 1.73 12.99
N LEU A 356 20.40 3.01 13.29
CA LEU A 356 19.88 3.60 14.53
C LEU A 356 18.41 3.93 14.32
N LEU A 357 17.54 3.15 14.97
CA LEU A 357 16.10 3.38 15.00
C LEU A 357 15.78 4.26 16.22
N PRO A 358 15.28 5.49 16.04
CA PRO A 358 14.90 6.32 17.18
C PRO A 358 13.66 5.73 17.85
N LEU A 359 13.66 5.74 19.18
CA LEU A 359 12.56 5.20 19.98
C LEU A 359 11.79 6.32 20.68
N VAL A 360 10.48 6.16 20.73
CA VAL A 360 9.55 7.02 21.45
C VAL A 360 8.86 6.19 22.52
N SER A 361 8.81 6.69 23.75
CA SER A 361 8.08 6.01 24.84
C SER A 361 6.62 6.41 24.83
N LEU A 362 5.72 5.44 24.61
CA LEU A 362 4.29 5.69 24.60
C LEU A 362 3.80 6.21 25.96
N GLN A 363 4.31 5.65 27.06
CA GLN A 363 4.00 6.07 28.42
C GLN A 363 4.33 7.55 28.65
N ARG A 364 5.54 7.98 28.27
CA ARG A 364 5.99 9.37 28.42
C ARG A 364 5.20 10.31 27.51
N LEU A 365 4.94 9.89 26.28
CA LEU A 365 4.21 10.68 25.29
C LEU A 365 2.77 10.97 25.73
N LEU A 366 2.08 9.94 26.22
CA LEU A 366 0.69 10.03 26.69
C LEU A 366 0.57 10.51 28.14
N LYS A 367 1.71 10.75 28.83
CA LYS A 367 1.77 11.16 30.25
C LYS A 367 0.97 10.23 31.16
N LEU A 368 1.12 8.93 30.95
CA LEU A 368 0.42 7.91 31.74
C LEU A 368 1.13 7.67 33.07
N ASP A 369 0.35 7.60 34.15
CA ASP A 369 0.84 7.18 35.46
C ASP A 369 1.04 5.66 35.47
N GLY A 370 2.25 5.21 35.81
CA GLY A 370 2.55 3.79 35.91
C GLY A 370 3.95 3.55 36.50
N PRO A 371 4.28 2.31 36.89
CA PRO A 371 5.65 1.97 37.24
C PRO A 371 6.59 2.35 36.10
N ALA A 372 7.79 2.84 36.44
CA ALA A 372 8.84 3.01 35.44
C ALA A 372 9.10 1.64 34.79
N HIS A 373 9.28 1.62 33.46
CA HIS A 373 9.55 0.40 32.71
C HIS A 373 10.60 -0.45 33.43
N ASP A 374 10.28 -1.72 33.68
CA ASP A 374 11.25 -2.67 34.21
C ASP A 374 12.21 -3.00 33.05
N ASP A 375 13.51 -2.72 33.22
CA ASP A 375 14.56 -2.87 32.19
C ASP A 375 14.80 -4.36 31.80
N THR A 376 13.97 -5.29 32.29
CA THR A 376 14.10 -6.72 32.08
C THR A 376 13.63 -7.13 30.69
N GLU A 377 12.46 -6.63 30.24
CA GLU A 377 11.91 -6.91 28.91
C GLU A 377 11.06 -5.75 28.41
N THR A 378 11.40 -5.23 27.22
CA THR A 378 10.72 -4.11 26.58
C THR A 378 10.29 -4.50 25.17
N PHE A 379 9.05 -4.17 24.79
CA PHE A 379 8.57 -4.37 23.42
C PHE A 379 8.61 -3.07 22.63
N ILE A 380 9.04 -3.17 21.39
CA ILE A 380 9.21 -2.05 20.47
C ILE A 380 8.41 -2.37 19.21
N VAL A 381 7.41 -1.54 18.93
CA VAL A 381 6.65 -1.60 17.69
C VAL A 381 7.34 -0.69 16.68
N VAL A 382 7.97 -1.27 15.66
CA VAL A 382 8.62 -0.50 14.59
C VAL A 382 7.53 -0.01 13.64
N THR A 383 7.36 1.31 13.57
CA THR A 383 6.36 1.94 12.72
C THR A 383 6.97 2.74 11.60
N GLN A 384 6.33 2.73 10.43
CA GLN A 384 6.72 3.51 9.27
C GLN A 384 5.62 4.50 8.89
N VAL A 385 6.03 5.75 8.70
CA VAL A 385 5.19 6.87 8.29
C VAL A 385 5.86 7.61 7.14
N GLY A 386 5.37 7.39 5.93
CA GLY A 386 6.02 7.90 4.72
C GLY A 386 7.46 7.36 4.61
N THR A 387 8.44 8.26 4.61
CA THR A 387 9.88 7.92 4.58
C THR A 387 10.49 7.75 5.98
N TYR A 388 9.75 8.07 7.04
CA TYR A 388 10.25 8.03 8.41
C TYR A 388 9.95 6.67 9.07
N THR A 389 10.93 6.12 9.78
CA THR A 389 10.79 4.89 10.56
C THR A 389 11.24 5.15 11.99
N PHE A 390 10.42 4.77 12.97
CA PHE A 390 10.71 4.94 14.38
C PHE A 390 10.06 3.82 15.20
N GLY A 391 10.61 3.54 16.38
CA GLY A 391 10.08 2.54 17.29
C GLY A 391 9.19 3.18 18.36
N ILE A 392 8.06 2.55 18.66
CA ILE A 392 7.19 2.90 19.79
C ILE A 392 7.43 1.87 20.90
N ILE A 393 7.92 2.33 22.04
CA ILE A 393 8.12 1.50 23.23
C ILE A 393 6.77 1.29 23.92
N VAL A 394 6.43 0.02 24.14
CA VAL A 394 5.20 -0.45 24.79
C VAL A 394 5.53 -1.55 25.81
N ASP A 395 4.64 -1.75 26.78
CA ASP A 395 4.86 -2.73 27.85
C ASP A 395 4.61 -4.15 27.35
N ARG A 396 3.57 -4.34 26.53
CA ARG A 396 3.19 -5.65 25.99
C ARG A 396 2.56 -5.49 24.61
N VAL A 397 2.66 -6.55 23.81
CA VAL A 397 2.01 -6.65 22.51
C VAL A 397 1.06 -7.85 22.53
N PHE A 398 -0.16 -7.64 22.06
CA PHE A 398 -1.18 -8.66 21.85
C PHE A 398 -1.33 -8.97 20.36
N ASP A 399 -2.24 -9.89 20.02
CA ASP A 399 -2.55 -10.22 18.65
C ASP A 399 -3.20 -9.06 17.88
N THR A 400 -3.26 -9.22 16.55
CA THR A 400 -4.00 -8.32 15.67
C THR A 400 -5.50 -8.64 15.69
N GLU A 401 -6.31 -7.59 15.77
CA GLU A 401 -7.77 -7.66 15.75
C GLU A 401 -8.37 -6.77 14.66
N GLU A 402 -9.48 -7.21 14.06
CA GLU A 402 -10.29 -6.37 13.18
C GLU A 402 -11.18 -5.47 14.02
N ILE A 403 -10.92 -4.17 13.99
CA ILE A 403 -11.61 -3.19 14.82
C ILE A 403 -12.45 -2.24 13.98
N VAL A 404 -13.63 -1.87 14.49
CA VAL A 404 -14.47 -0.84 13.87
C VAL A 404 -14.02 0.53 14.37
N VAL A 405 -13.51 1.37 13.48
CA VAL A 405 -13.06 2.73 13.81
C VAL A 405 -14.27 3.64 13.98
N LYS A 406 -14.40 4.22 15.17
CA LYS A 406 -15.30 5.34 15.43
C LYS A 406 -14.48 6.63 15.52
N PRO A 407 -14.95 7.74 14.91
CA PRO A 407 -14.27 9.02 15.01
C PRO A 407 -14.11 9.46 16.47
N VAL A 408 -13.01 10.16 16.75
CA VAL A 408 -12.75 10.77 18.05
C VAL A 408 -13.82 11.81 18.37
N ALA A 409 -14.29 11.83 19.62
CA ALA A 409 -15.28 12.80 20.08
C ALA A 409 -14.77 14.24 19.86
N PRO A 410 -15.64 15.22 19.51
CA PRO A 410 -15.21 16.59 19.22
C PRO A 410 -14.37 17.25 20.31
N ILE A 411 -14.61 16.90 21.58
CA ILE A 411 -13.85 17.42 22.73
C ILE A 411 -12.39 16.93 22.76
N LEU A 412 -12.11 15.76 22.19
CA LEU A 412 -10.78 15.14 22.16
C LEU A 412 -10.02 15.39 20.84
N ARG A 413 -10.63 16.09 19.87
CA ARG A 413 -10.06 16.31 18.52
C ARG A 413 -8.73 17.08 18.52
N HIS A 414 -8.45 17.84 19.58
CA HIS A 414 -7.19 18.57 19.73
C HIS A 414 -5.99 17.66 20.07
N ILE A 415 -6.23 16.38 20.37
CA ILE A 415 -5.20 15.38 20.67
C ILE A 415 -4.87 14.64 19.37
N GLU A 416 -3.81 15.07 18.69
CA GLU A 416 -3.42 14.56 17.37
C GLU A 416 -2.83 13.14 17.41
N MET A 417 -2.57 12.59 18.60
CA MET A 417 -2.00 11.25 18.80
C MET A 417 -2.98 10.11 18.53
N PHE A 418 -4.28 10.42 18.32
CA PHE A 418 -5.32 9.41 18.12
C PHE A 418 -6.07 9.62 16.80
N SER A 419 -6.20 8.55 16.04
CA SER A 419 -6.99 8.52 14.79
C SER A 419 -8.46 8.18 15.02
N GLY A 420 -8.78 7.54 16.15
CA GLY A 420 -10.12 7.05 16.46
C GLY A 420 -10.23 6.38 17.82
N ASN A 421 -11.39 5.80 18.07
CA ASN A 421 -11.62 4.85 19.15
C ASN A 421 -12.33 3.61 18.62
N THR A 422 -12.25 2.52 19.36
CA THR A 422 -12.98 1.29 19.06
C THR A 422 -13.41 0.59 20.35
N ILE A 423 -14.23 -0.45 20.20
CA ILE A 423 -14.70 -1.30 21.29
C ILE A 423 -14.14 -2.71 21.03
N LEU A 424 -13.36 -3.22 21.97
CA LEU A 424 -12.79 -4.57 21.90
C LEU A 424 -13.84 -5.65 22.20
N GLY A 425 -13.47 -6.91 21.97
CA GLY A 425 -14.34 -8.05 22.21
C GLY A 425 -14.73 -8.29 23.68
N ASP A 426 -14.06 -7.64 24.63
CA ASP A 426 -14.43 -7.65 26.05
C ASP A 426 -15.33 -6.47 26.45
N GLY A 427 -15.70 -5.62 25.49
CA GLY A 427 -16.49 -4.40 25.72
C GLY A 427 -15.67 -3.20 26.19
N SER A 428 -14.35 -3.34 26.35
CA SER A 428 -13.48 -2.22 26.69
C SER A 428 -13.38 -1.23 25.53
N VAL A 429 -13.37 0.07 25.85
CA VAL A 429 -13.18 1.13 24.88
C VAL A 429 -11.70 1.47 24.85
N ILE A 430 -11.07 1.34 23.68
CA ILE A 430 -9.66 1.66 23.51
C ILE A 430 -9.47 2.73 22.44
N MET A 431 -8.37 3.48 22.56
CA MET A 431 -8.01 4.50 21.58
C MET A 431 -7.12 3.91 20.48
N ILE A 432 -7.33 4.37 19.25
CA ILE A 432 -6.51 4.00 18.09
C ILE A 432 -5.44 5.08 17.92
N LEU A 433 -4.18 4.68 18.02
CA LEU A 433 -3.03 5.55 17.86
C LEU A 433 -2.88 5.99 16.40
N ASP A 434 -2.50 7.25 16.20
CA ASP A 434 -2.06 7.77 14.90
C ASP A 434 -0.53 7.86 14.86
N PRO A 435 0.15 6.97 14.11
CA PRO A 435 1.59 7.04 13.92
C PRO A 435 2.08 8.40 13.41
N ASN A 436 1.29 9.10 12.57
CA ASN A 436 1.66 10.44 12.09
C ASN A 436 1.67 11.45 13.25
N GLY A 437 0.62 11.44 14.07
CA GLY A 437 0.52 12.31 15.25
C GLY A 437 1.61 12.01 16.29
N ILE A 438 1.95 10.74 16.48
CA ILE A 438 3.06 10.32 17.35
C ILE A 438 4.40 10.85 16.81
N ALA A 439 4.67 10.69 15.51
CA ALA A 439 5.89 11.20 14.88
C ALA A 439 5.98 12.73 15.03
N ALA A 440 4.89 13.46 14.74
CA ALA A 440 4.83 14.91 14.86
C ALA A 440 5.09 15.39 16.30
N ALA A 441 4.45 14.77 17.29
CA ALA A 441 4.62 15.10 18.71
C ALA A 441 6.03 14.77 19.23
N SER A 442 6.73 13.86 18.57
CA SER A 442 8.06 13.37 18.97
C SER A 442 9.20 14.00 18.18
N SER A 443 8.93 15.00 17.33
CA SER A 443 9.93 15.67 16.47
C SER A 443 11.17 16.19 17.22
N GLY A 444 11.06 16.50 18.53
CA GLY A 444 12.20 16.87 19.38
C GLY A 444 13.05 15.69 19.87
N GLU A 445 12.48 14.50 20.08
CA GLU A 445 13.22 13.28 20.43
C GLU A 445 13.78 12.60 19.17
N LEU A 446 13.07 12.67 18.04
CA LEU A 446 13.43 12.06 16.75
C LEU A 446 14.56 12.77 15.98
N ALA A 447 14.84 14.05 16.27
CA ALA A 447 15.86 14.86 15.57
C ALA A 447 17.31 14.39 15.77
N VAL A 448 17.57 13.51 16.75
CA VAL A 448 18.92 13.02 17.06
C VAL A 448 19.43 12.01 16.03
N GLY A 449 18.54 11.37 15.25
CA GLY A 449 18.93 10.52 14.13
C GLY A 449 19.48 11.30 12.93
N ASP A 450 18.99 12.54 12.73
CA ASP A 450 19.36 13.37 11.59
C ASP A 450 20.69 14.10 11.82
N ALA A 451 21.00 14.52 13.06
CA ALA A 451 22.24 15.25 13.35
C ALA A 451 23.51 14.38 13.17
N ALA A 452 23.44 13.08 13.46
CA ALA A 452 24.54 12.14 13.21
C ALA A 452 24.63 11.71 11.73
N ALA A 453 23.50 11.72 11.01
CA ALA A 453 23.47 11.47 9.57
C ALA A 453 23.97 12.67 8.76
N THR A 454 23.77 13.90 9.25
CA THR A 454 24.06 15.13 8.49
C THR A 454 25.53 15.57 8.60
N GLU A 455 26.22 15.35 9.73
CA GLU A 455 27.65 15.71 9.84
C GLU A 455 28.59 14.74 9.12
N THR A 456 28.13 13.54 8.80
CA THR A 456 28.93 12.57 8.03
C THR A 456 28.70 12.70 6.51
N ALA A 457 27.66 13.42 6.09
CA ALA A 457 27.24 13.53 4.69
C ALA A 457 28.05 14.55 3.85
N VAL A 458 28.84 15.42 4.47
CA VAL A 458 29.54 16.52 3.75
C VAL A 458 31.01 16.18 3.43
N ALA A 459 31.54 15.04 3.89
CA ALA A 459 32.96 14.67 3.68
C ALA A 459 33.19 13.39 2.84
N HIS A 460 32.16 12.67 2.40
CA HIS A 460 32.32 11.47 1.57
C HIS A 460 31.65 11.59 0.20
N ALA A 461 32.06 12.61 -0.55
CA ALA A 461 31.96 12.61 -2.01
C ALA A 461 33.12 11.79 -2.60
N THR A 462 33.17 10.46 -2.36
CA THR A 462 33.92 9.52 -3.22
C THR A 462 33.61 8.06 -2.86
N ARG A 463 33.03 7.33 -3.84
CA ARG A 463 32.87 5.86 -3.93
C ARG A 463 31.87 5.23 -2.93
N GLN A 464 30.66 5.01 -3.41
CA GLN A 464 29.62 4.19 -2.78
C GLN A 464 30.03 2.71 -2.82
N ASP A 465 29.93 2.06 -1.66
CA ASP A 465 30.10 0.62 -1.50
C ASP A 465 28.85 0.09 -0.79
N ASP A 466 27.88 -0.38 -1.57
CA ASP A 466 26.65 -0.97 -1.05
C ASP A 466 26.93 -2.36 -0.44
N LYS A 467 26.48 -2.58 0.80
CA LYS A 467 26.52 -3.88 1.47
C LYS A 467 25.18 -4.60 1.26
N ILE A 468 25.22 -5.92 1.09
CA ILE A 468 24.03 -6.76 0.92
C ILE A 468 23.85 -7.73 2.09
N ALA A 469 22.60 -8.04 2.45
CA ALA A 469 22.28 -9.02 3.49
C ALA A 469 22.40 -10.45 2.94
N LEU A 470 23.27 -11.24 3.57
CA LEU A 470 23.61 -12.61 3.21
C LEU A 470 23.27 -13.54 4.36
N LEU A 471 22.53 -14.61 4.07
CA LEU A 471 22.29 -15.70 5.00
C LEU A 471 23.44 -16.70 4.91
N LEU A 472 24.15 -16.88 6.02
CA LEU A 472 25.19 -17.88 6.23
C LEU A 472 24.59 -19.18 6.74
N PHE A 473 24.98 -20.31 6.14
CA PHE A 473 24.54 -21.64 6.53
C PHE A 473 25.64 -22.68 6.24
N ARG A 474 25.50 -23.90 6.75
CA ARG A 474 26.33 -25.04 6.36
C ARG A 474 25.49 -26.10 5.68
N ALA A 475 26.06 -26.70 4.65
CA ALA A 475 25.45 -27.85 3.98
C ALA A 475 26.54 -28.66 3.27
N GLY A 476 26.60 -29.97 3.52
CA GLY A 476 27.46 -30.92 2.80
C GLY A 476 28.97 -30.73 3.00
N GLY A 477 29.40 -30.02 4.05
CA GLY A 477 30.82 -29.78 4.33
C GLY A 477 31.07 -28.76 5.45
N VAL A 478 32.35 -28.48 5.71
CA VAL A 478 32.81 -27.59 6.80
C VAL A 478 32.99 -26.13 6.32
N SER A 479 32.88 -25.84 5.02
CA SER A 479 32.89 -24.44 4.55
C SER A 479 31.51 -23.80 4.80
N PRO A 480 31.45 -22.58 5.38
CA PRO A 480 30.22 -21.82 5.42
C PRO A 480 29.81 -21.45 3.99
N LYS A 481 28.51 -21.44 3.76
CA LYS A 481 27.90 -21.06 2.50
C LYS A 481 27.01 -19.84 2.70
N ALA A 482 26.84 -19.04 1.66
CA ALA A 482 26.06 -17.82 1.70
C ALA A 482 25.05 -17.76 0.55
N VAL A 483 23.88 -17.22 0.84
CA VAL A 483 22.87 -16.82 -0.15
C VAL A 483 22.31 -15.45 0.21
N PRO A 484 22.04 -14.56 -0.76
CA PRO A 484 21.32 -13.32 -0.49
C PRO A 484 19.99 -13.61 0.21
N LEU A 485 19.76 -12.94 1.34
CA LEU A 485 18.54 -13.16 2.14
C LEU A 485 17.28 -12.84 1.33
N SER A 486 17.37 -11.90 0.39
CA SER A 486 16.28 -11.53 -0.52
C SER A 486 15.77 -12.69 -1.41
N LEU A 487 16.58 -13.73 -1.63
CA LEU A 487 16.18 -14.92 -2.39
C LEU A 487 15.49 -15.97 -1.51
N VAL A 488 15.60 -15.86 -0.19
CA VAL A 488 15.01 -16.82 0.75
C VAL A 488 13.61 -16.34 1.12
N ALA A 489 12.59 -17.05 0.63
CA ALA A 489 11.21 -16.75 0.97
C ALA A 489 10.91 -17.08 2.44
N ARG A 490 11.49 -18.17 2.95
CA ARG A 490 11.35 -18.56 4.36
C ARG A 490 12.42 -19.55 4.82
N LEU A 491 12.68 -19.57 6.12
CA LEU A 491 13.39 -20.65 6.80
C LEU A 491 12.36 -21.56 7.46
N GLU A 492 12.34 -22.82 7.08
CA GLU A 492 11.46 -23.84 7.67
C GLU A 492 12.29 -24.89 8.38
N ASP A 493 11.72 -25.47 9.43
CA ASP A 493 12.31 -26.61 10.11
C ASP A 493 11.42 -27.82 9.84
N VAL A 494 11.85 -28.70 8.93
CA VAL A 494 11.03 -29.78 8.39
C VAL A 494 11.26 -31.06 9.18
N ASP A 495 10.16 -31.69 9.60
CA ASP A 495 10.22 -33.04 10.16
C ASP A 495 10.45 -34.05 9.04
N LEU A 496 11.60 -34.74 9.08
CA LEU A 496 12.02 -35.68 8.05
C LEU A 496 11.09 -36.91 7.98
N SER A 497 10.31 -37.19 9.03
CA SER A 497 9.29 -38.24 9.00
C SER A 497 8.07 -37.89 8.13
N ALA A 498 7.84 -36.61 7.85
CA ALA A 498 6.78 -36.13 6.97
C ALA A 498 7.22 -36.02 5.49
N VAL A 499 8.45 -36.42 5.18
CA VAL A 499 8.99 -36.39 3.83
C VAL A 499 8.58 -37.65 3.09
N GLU A 500 7.93 -37.47 1.94
CA GLU A 500 7.48 -38.52 1.05
C GLU A 500 8.34 -38.56 -0.23
N LEU A 501 8.33 -39.67 -0.95
CA LEU A 501 9.01 -39.81 -2.24
C LEU A 501 7.98 -39.74 -3.38
N SER A 502 8.13 -38.73 -4.25
CA SER A 502 7.30 -38.56 -5.44
C SER A 502 8.17 -38.42 -6.68
N ASN A 503 7.96 -39.27 -7.70
CA ASN A 503 8.76 -39.31 -8.94
C ASN A 503 10.29 -39.42 -8.71
N GLY A 504 10.71 -40.08 -7.62
CA GLY A 504 12.13 -40.23 -7.26
C GLY A 504 12.74 -39.00 -6.58
N MET A 505 11.97 -37.96 -6.28
CA MET A 505 12.39 -36.79 -5.49
C MET A 505 11.73 -36.80 -4.11
N PRO A 506 12.46 -36.42 -3.04
CA PRO A 506 11.85 -36.20 -1.74
C PRO A 506 10.99 -34.93 -1.78
N VAL A 507 9.79 -35.01 -1.23
CA VAL A 507 8.81 -33.92 -1.19
C VAL A 507 8.20 -33.83 0.20
N VAL A 508 7.76 -32.64 0.60
CA VAL A 508 6.97 -32.44 1.82
C VAL A 508 5.69 -31.68 1.48
N GLN A 509 4.60 -31.98 2.19
CA GLN A 509 3.38 -31.20 2.07
C GLN A 509 3.57 -29.85 2.75
N TYR A 510 3.57 -28.77 1.96
CA TYR A 510 3.75 -27.40 2.43
C TYR A 510 2.60 -26.54 1.91
N ARG A 511 1.83 -25.96 2.84
CA ARG A 511 0.65 -25.11 2.55
C ARG A 511 -0.35 -25.74 1.57
N GLY A 512 -0.59 -27.05 1.71
CA GLY A 512 -1.53 -27.79 0.87
C GLY A 512 -1.02 -28.16 -0.53
N LYS A 513 0.23 -27.82 -0.86
CA LYS A 513 0.92 -28.22 -2.10
C LYS A 513 2.13 -29.11 -1.77
N LEU A 514 2.62 -29.87 -2.75
CA LEU A 514 3.86 -30.64 -2.61
C LEU A 514 5.05 -29.73 -2.93
N MET A 515 5.97 -29.59 -1.97
CA MET A 515 7.22 -28.87 -2.12
C MET A 515 8.38 -29.88 -2.29
N PRO A 516 9.10 -29.88 -3.42
CA PRO A 516 10.31 -30.65 -3.58
C PRO A 516 11.40 -30.21 -2.62
N LEU A 517 12.09 -31.18 -2.04
CA LEU A 517 13.28 -30.97 -1.23
C LEU A 517 14.51 -31.35 -2.06
N VAL A 518 15.45 -30.42 -2.20
CA VAL A 518 16.67 -30.59 -2.99
C VAL A 518 17.87 -30.59 -2.04
N PRO A 519 18.75 -31.59 -2.11
CA PRO A 519 20.01 -31.57 -1.38
C PRO A 519 21.03 -30.67 -2.09
N ILE A 520 21.94 -30.05 -1.33
CA ILE A 520 22.96 -29.17 -1.92
C ILE A 520 24.03 -29.93 -2.73
N ASP A 521 24.28 -31.19 -2.37
CA ASP A 521 25.28 -32.05 -3.02
C ASP A 521 24.64 -33.40 -3.35
N SER A 522 24.97 -33.92 -4.53
CA SER A 522 24.60 -35.27 -4.99
C SER A 522 25.06 -36.41 -4.08
N GLY A 523 26.11 -36.17 -3.27
CA GLY A 523 26.59 -37.12 -2.26
C GLY A 523 25.99 -36.94 -0.86
N TRP A 524 25.06 -36.00 -0.68
CA TRP A 524 24.47 -35.69 0.63
C TRP A 524 23.36 -36.68 0.98
N GLU A 525 23.59 -37.51 2.00
CA GLU A 525 22.59 -38.45 2.51
C GLU A 525 21.60 -37.76 3.44
N MET A 526 20.33 -37.72 3.03
CA MET A 526 19.25 -37.22 3.88
C MET A 526 19.12 -38.08 5.14
N LYS A 527 19.14 -37.44 6.31
CA LYS A 527 18.86 -38.11 7.57
C LYS A 527 17.45 -38.74 7.49
N ARG A 528 17.28 -39.94 8.06
CA ARG A 528 16.00 -40.66 8.01
C ARG A 528 15.03 -40.25 9.10
N GLU A 529 15.51 -39.60 10.15
CA GLU A 529 14.73 -39.20 11.32
C GLU A 529 15.27 -37.88 11.89
N GLY A 530 14.39 -37.10 12.51
CA GLY A 530 14.71 -35.81 13.13
C GLY A 530 14.14 -34.61 12.37
N ARG A 531 14.47 -33.42 12.85
CA ARG A 531 14.09 -32.15 12.23
C ARG A 531 15.29 -31.53 11.53
N GLN A 532 15.06 -30.89 10.39
CA GLN A 532 16.13 -30.33 9.60
C GLN A 532 15.76 -28.95 9.03
N PRO A 533 16.66 -27.95 9.14
CA PRO A 533 16.45 -26.66 8.51
C PRO A 533 16.43 -26.78 6.99
N VAL A 534 15.46 -26.09 6.39
CA VAL A 534 15.20 -26.02 4.96
C VAL A 534 15.05 -24.56 4.56
N LEU A 535 15.86 -24.14 3.60
CA LEU A 535 15.74 -22.86 2.93
C LEU A 535 14.63 -22.96 1.88
N VAL A 536 13.51 -22.30 2.12
CA VAL A 536 12.40 -22.26 1.16
C VAL A 536 12.63 -21.12 0.19
N PHE A 537 12.79 -21.49 -1.07
CA PHE A 537 12.74 -20.61 -2.22
C PHE A 537 11.33 -20.71 -2.80
N ALA A 538 10.69 -19.57 -3.06
CA ALA A 538 9.36 -19.52 -3.63
C ALA A 538 9.33 -18.53 -4.79
N ASP A 539 8.64 -18.91 -5.85
CA ASP A 539 8.28 -18.01 -6.93
C ASP A 539 6.88 -18.35 -7.44
N GLY A 540 6.02 -17.34 -7.41
CA GLY A 540 4.58 -17.46 -7.59
C GLY A 540 3.98 -18.61 -6.78
N ASP A 541 3.49 -19.61 -7.50
CA ASP A 541 2.72 -20.73 -6.97
C ASP A 541 3.55 -22.00 -6.69
N ARG A 542 4.87 -21.92 -6.93
CA ARG A 542 5.83 -23.02 -6.83
C ARG A 542 6.84 -22.73 -5.72
N SER A 543 7.20 -23.75 -4.97
CA SER A 543 8.13 -23.65 -3.85
C SER A 543 9.10 -24.82 -3.87
N MET A 544 10.35 -24.56 -3.54
CA MET A 544 11.40 -25.57 -3.38
C MET A 544 12.09 -25.36 -2.03
N GLY A 545 12.32 -26.45 -1.30
CA GLY A 545 13.16 -26.44 -0.13
C GLY A 545 14.58 -26.91 -0.44
N LEU A 546 15.60 -26.09 -0.20
CA LEU A 546 17.00 -26.54 -0.17
C LEU A 546 17.32 -27.00 1.25
N ILE A 547 17.68 -28.28 1.40
CA ILE A 547 18.02 -28.84 2.70
C ILE A 547 19.42 -28.40 3.10
N VAL A 548 19.57 -27.93 4.35
CA VAL A 548 20.86 -27.52 4.92
C VAL A 548 21.11 -28.21 6.26
N ASP A 549 22.38 -28.26 6.68
CA ASP A 549 22.77 -28.90 7.94
C ASP A 549 22.46 -27.99 9.14
N GLU A 550 22.79 -26.70 9.03
CA GLU A 550 22.50 -25.67 10.04
C GLU A 550 22.46 -24.28 9.40
N ILE A 551 21.65 -23.38 9.98
CA ILE A 551 21.74 -21.94 9.71
C ILE A 551 22.76 -21.36 10.67
N VAL A 552 23.72 -20.61 10.15
CA VAL A 552 24.83 -20.05 10.94
C VAL A 552 24.47 -18.64 11.42
N ASP A 553 24.18 -17.71 10.50
CA ASP A 553 23.93 -16.30 10.83
C ASP A 553 23.36 -15.53 9.62
N ILE A 554 22.92 -14.28 9.80
CA ILE A 554 22.62 -13.33 8.72
C ILE A 554 23.57 -12.14 8.85
N VAL A 555 24.37 -11.87 7.82
CA VAL A 555 25.39 -10.83 7.84
C VAL A 555 25.20 -9.83 6.71
N GLU A 556 25.47 -8.55 6.98
CA GLU A 556 25.52 -7.52 5.94
C GLU A 556 26.97 -7.30 5.52
N ASP A 557 27.31 -7.75 4.32
CA ASP A 557 28.68 -7.64 3.80
C ASP A 557 28.69 -7.27 2.31
N ARG A 558 29.86 -6.90 1.80
CA ARG A 558 30.06 -6.65 0.38
C ARG A 558 30.20 -7.98 -0.34
N LEU A 559 29.44 -8.16 -1.39
CA LEU A 559 29.59 -9.31 -2.26
C LEU A 559 30.69 -9.04 -3.31
N GLN A 560 31.94 -9.19 -2.91
CA GLN A 560 33.05 -9.28 -3.86
C GLN A 560 33.39 -10.75 -4.05
N VAL A 561 32.94 -11.33 -5.15
CA VAL A 561 33.30 -12.70 -5.54
C VAL A 561 34.78 -12.67 -5.93
N GLU A 562 35.65 -13.25 -5.10
CA GLU A 562 37.10 -13.23 -5.33
C GLU A 562 37.57 -14.41 -6.19
N LEU A 563 36.86 -15.53 -6.13
CA LEU A 563 37.14 -16.71 -6.95
C LEU A 563 35.87 -17.22 -7.60
N ALA A 564 35.88 -17.36 -8.93
CA ALA A 564 34.84 -18.09 -9.66
C ALA A 564 34.95 -19.60 -9.34
N ALA A 565 33.81 -20.26 -9.15
CA ALA A 565 33.77 -21.69 -8.84
C ALA A 565 33.63 -22.53 -10.12
N ASP A 566 34.48 -23.54 -10.30
CA ASP A 566 34.37 -24.56 -11.36
C ASP A 566 33.31 -25.66 -11.04
N ARG A 567 32.45 -25.44 -10.02
CA ARG A 567 31.50 -26.45 -9.52
C ARG A 567 30.05 -26.08 -9.81
N PRO A 568 29.24 -26.98 -10.40
CA PRO A 568 27.81 -26.77 -10.60
C PRO A 568 27.09 -26.46 -9.27
N GLY A 569 26.26 -25.41 -9.26
CA GLY A 569 25.49 -24.98 -8.08
C GLY A 569 26.18 -23.98 -7.16
N MET A 570 27.39 -23.54 -7.50
CA MET A 570 28.12 -22.51 -6.77
C MET A 570 28.42 -21.32 -7.69
N MET A 571 28.16 -20.10 -7.23
CA MET A 571 28.49 -18.88 -7.97
C MET A 571 29.97 -18.50 -7.83
N GLY A 572 30.59 -18.84 -6.70
CA GLY A 572 31.98 -18.49 -6.39
C GLY A 572 32.28 -18.54 -4.89
N SER A 573 33.41 -18.01 -4.46
CA SER A 573 33.73 -17.80 -3.05
C SER A 573 34.03 -16.33 -2.78
N ALA A 574 33.54 -15.84 -1.64
CA ALA A 574 33.75 -14.47 -1.17
C ALA A 574 34.25 -14.48 0.27
N ILE A 575 34.95 -13.42 0.68
CA ILE A 575 35.28 -13.19 2.08
C ILE A 575 34.07 -12.51 2.72
N ILE A 576 33.33 -13.25 3.54
CA ILE A 576 32.14 -12.77 4.23
C ILE A 576 32.38 -12.91 5.74
N ALA A 577 32.19 -11.82 6.48
CA ALA A 577 32.51 -11.73 7.91
C ALA A 577 33.95 -12.21 8.24
N GLY A 578 34.90 -11.90 7.35
CA GLY A 578 36.32 -12.27 7.50
C GLY A 578 36.63 -13.76 7.28
N LYS A 579 35.69 -14.55 6.76
CA LYS A 579 35.86 -15.97 6.46
C LYS A 579 35.58 -16.27 4.99
N ALA A 580 36.38 -17.15 4.40
CA ALA A 580 36.10 -17.68 3.06
C ALA A 580 34.77 -18.45 3.10
N THR A 581 33.82 -17.97 2.31
CA THR A 581 32.43 -18.43 2.31
C THR A 581 31.99 -18.66 0.87
N ASP A 582 31.43 -19.83 0.61
CA ASP A 582 31.03 -20.19 -0.76
C ASP A 582 29.62 -19.68 -1.06
N LEU A 583 29.45 -19.01 -2.19
CA LEU A 583 28.17 -18.48 -2.65
C LEU A 583 27.42 -19.51 -3.45
N ILE A 584 26.17 -19.78 -3.08
CA ILE A 584 25.32 -20.74 -3.78
C ILE A 584 24.55 -20.10 -4.93
N ASP A 585 24.40 -20.84 -6.03
CA ASP A 585 23.52 -20.47 -7.12
C ASP A 585 22.11 -21.02 -6.87
N ALA A 586 21.23 -20.19 -6.32
CA ALA A 586 19.84 -20.55 -6.08
C ALA A 586 19.09 -20.95 -7.37
N GLY A 587 19.44 -20.35 -8.51
CA GLY A 587 18.85 -20.65 -9.82
C GLY A 587 19.17 -22.07 -10.27
N PHE A 588 20.42 -22.53 -10.08
CA PHE A 588 20.81 -23.90 -10.37
C PHE A 588 19.95 -24.92 -9.62
N PHE A 589 19.76 -24.76 -8.30
CA PHE A 589 18.96 -25.69 -7.49
C PHE A 589 17.47 -25.67 -7.86
N LEU A 590 16.92 -24.51 -8.21
CA LEU A 590 15.55 -24.39 -8.72
C LEU A 590 15.33 -25.18 -10.01
N THR A 591 16.31 -25.20 -10.94
CA THR A 591 16.21 -26.02 -12.16
C THR A 591 16.27 -27.52 -11.92
N GLN A 592 16.80 -27.97 -10.78
CA GLN A 592 16.77 -29.38 -10.40
C GLN A 592 15.38 -29.80 -9.91
N ALA A 593 14.70 -28.94 -9.14
CA ALA A 593 13.35 -29.18 -8.66
C ALA A 593 12.30 -29.14 -9.77
N TYR A 594 12.47 -28.24 -10.75
CA TYR A 594 11.56 -28.05 -11.87
C TYR A 594 12.35 -27.96 -13.18
N LYS A 595 12.39 -29.05 -13.96
CA LYS A 595 13.12 -29.11 -15.26
C LYS A 595 12.61 -28.11 -16.31
N ASP A 596 11.37 -27.64 -16.16
CA ASP A 596 10.69 -26.70 -17.06
C ASP A 596 10.62 -25.28 -16.48
N TRP A 597 11.41 -24.97 -15.44
CA TRP A 597 11.41 -23.66 -14.78
C TRP A 597 11.82 -22.53 -15.72
N PHE A 598 12.89 -22.76 -16.47
CA PHE A 598 13.27 -21.97 -17.62
C PHE A 598 12.90 -22.78 -18.85
N GLY A 599 12.17 -22.19 -19.79
CA GLY A 599 11.85 -22.82 -21.07
C GLY A 599 13.10 -23.48 -21.66
N SER A 600 12.93 -24.68 -22.20
CA SER A 600 13.98 -25.52 -22.77
C SER A 600 14.76 -24.79 -23.88
N SER A 601 15.79 -24.03 -23.52
CA SER A 601 16.81 -23.48 -24.42
C SER A 601 18.08 -22.99 -23.68
N ALA A 602 18.02 -22.73 -22.37
CA ALA A 602 19.11 -22.07 -21.64
C ALA A 602 20.17 -23.03 -21.05
N ARG A 603 20.50 -24.14 -21.73
CA ARG A 603 21.54 -25.09 -21.24
C ARG A 603 22.80 -25.21 -22.10
N ASP A 604 22.92 -24.45 -23.19
CA ASP A 604 24.06 -24.57 -24.12
C ASP A 604 25.01 -23.36 -24.16
N ALA A 605 25.07 -22.53 -23.11
CA ALA A 605 26.00 -21.39 -23.08
C ALA A 605 26.79 -21.31 -21.76
N TYR A 606 27.62 -22.31 -21.49
CA TYR A 606 28.80 -22.13 -20.63
C TYR A 606 30.05 -22.16 -21.53
N GLU A 607 30.33 -21.04 -22.17
CA GLU A 607 31.67 -20.70 -22.62
C GLU A 607 32.07 -19.37 -21.98
N GLU A 608 33.32 -19.31 -21.53
CA GLU A 608 33.97 -18.20 -20.83
C GLU A 608 33.82 -16.88 -21.60
N GLU A 609 32.92 -15.96 -21.22
CA GLU A 609 32.98 -14.59 -21.77
C GLU A 609 32.20 -13.56 -20.93
N LYS A 610 32.97 -12.61 -20.35
CA LYS A 610 32.62 -11.28 -19.78
C LYS A 610 31.18 -11.05 -19.27
N ALA A 611 31.07 -10.68 -17.99
CA ALA A 611 29.86 -10.09 -17.40
C ALA A 611 29.34 -8.93 -18.26
N HIS A 612 28.12 -9.05 -18.76
CA HIS A 612 27.49 -8.08 -19.65
C HIS A 612 27.18 -6.77 -18.90
N LYS A 613 27.52 -5.63 -19.49
CA LYS A 613 27.28 -4.30 -18.91
C LYS A 613 25.87 -3.81 -19.23
N VAL A 614 25.10 -3.52 -18.20
CA VAL A 614 23.72 -3.03 -18.31
C VAL A 614 23.63 -1.60 -17.79
N LEU A 615 23.04 -0.69 -18.58
CA LEU A 615 22.65 0.63 -18.09
C LEU A 615 21.17 0.62 -17.71
N LEU A 616 20.85 0.91 -16.46
CA LEU A 616 19.49 1.05 -15.97
C LEU A 616 19.15 2.54 -15.79
N VAL A 617 18.20 3.03 -16.57
CA VAL A 617 17.70 4.41 -16.55
C VAL A 617 16.29 4.39 -15.99
N ASP A 618 16.11 4.87 -14.77
CA ASP A 618 14.80 4.95 -14.12
C ASP A 618 14.86 6.12 -13.15
N ASP A 619 13.85 6.99 -13.09
CA ASP A 619 13.85 8.17 -12.23
C ASP A 619 13.54 7.83 -10.76
N SER A 620 12.94 6.66 -10.51
CA SER A 620 12.56 6.19 -9.19
C SER A 620 13.73 5.52 -8.48
N PRO A 621 14.18 6.08 -7.33
CA PRO A 621 15.18 5.42 -6.50
C PRO A 621 14.75 4.04 -6.03
N PHE A 622 13.44 3.83 -5.85
CA PHE A 622 12.87 2.54 -5.46
C PHE A 622 13.10 1.46 -6.54
N PHE A 623 12.83 1.75 -7.81
CA PHE A 623 13.02 0.77 -8.89
C PHE A 623 14.49 0.51 -9.17
N ARG A 624 15.35 1.55 -9.13
CA ARG A 624 16.80 1.37 -9.23
C ARG A 624 17.31 0.44 -8.13
N ASN A 625 16.89 0.65 -6.88
CA ASN A 625 17.28 -0.19 -5.74
C ASN A 625 16.69 -1.60 -5.77
N LEU A 626 15.56 -1.79 -6.47
CA LEU A 626 14.93 -3.11 -6.65
C LEU A 626 15.60 -3.94 -7.76
N LEU A 627 15.88 -3.31 -8.90
CA LEU A 627 16.36 -4.00 -10.11
C LEU A 627 17.88 -4.20 -10.11
N THR A 628 18.64 -3.29 -9.48
CA THR A 628 20.11 -3.39 -9.45
C THR A 628 20.58 -4.70 -8.80
N PRO A 629 20.08 -5.09 -7.60
CA PRO A 629 20.49 -6.36 -6.99
C PRO A 629 20.06 -7.56 -7.84
N LEU A 630 18.87 -7.52 -8.43
CA LEU A 630 18.31 -8.60 -9.26
C LEU A 630 19.20 -8.85 -10.49
N LEU A 631 19.54 -7.80 -11.22
CA LEU A 631 20.39 -7.88 -12.41
C LEU A 631 21.83 -8.25 -12.05
N THR A 632 22.34 -7.75 -10.93
CA THR A 632 23.69 -8.10 -10.45
C THR A 632 23.78 -9.59 -10.08
N VAL A 633 22.76 -10.13 -9.40
CA VAL A 633 22.65 -11.57 -9.08
C VAL A 633 22.53 -12.42 -10.35
N ALA A 634 21.89 -11.90 -11.39
CA ALA A 634 21.80 -12.55 -12.69
C ALA A 634 23.09 -12.46 -13.53
N GLY A 635 24.18 -11.91 -12.98
CA GLY A 635 25.50 -11.88 -13.62
C GLY A 635 25.79 -10.63 -14.46
N TYR A 636 24.94 -9.60 -14.41
CA TYR A 636 25.13 -8.35 -15.13
C TYR A 636 25.96 -7.33 -14.32
N GLN A 637 26.81 -6.56 -14.99
CA GLN A 637 27.45 -5.37 -14.41
C GLN A 637 26.53 -4.16 -14.61
N VAL A 638 25.82 -3.75 -13.57
CA VAL A 638 24.78 -2.72 -13.66
C VAL A 638 25.34 -1.34 -13.33
N THR A 639 25.08 -0.37 -14.20
CA THR A 639 25.25 1.07 -13.93
C THR A 639 23.87 1.71 -13.91
N THR A 640 23.57 2.54 -12.92
CA THR A 640 22.27 3.20 -12.82
C THR A 640 22.40 4.71 -12.98
N VAL A 641 21.39 5.33 -13.60
CA VAL A 641 21.27 6.78 -13.76
C VAL A 641 19.82 7.19 -13.54
N GLU A 642 19.60 8.43 -13.14
CA GLU A 642 18.27 8.91 -12.75
C GLU A 642 17.48 9.60 -13.86
N SER A 643 18.12 9.88 -15.01
CA SER A 643 17.47 10.55 -16.12
C SER A 643 18.06 10.17 -17.47
N GLY A 644 17.29 10.40 -18.54
CA GLY A 644 17.77 10.23 -19.92
C GLY A 644 18.93 11.17 -20.25
N ASP A 645 18.98 12.38 -19.69
CA ASP A 645 20.09 13.31 -19.88
C ASP A 645 21.41 12.77 -19.30
N GLU A 646 21.38 12.14 -18.13
CA GLU A 646 22.56 11.47 -17.57
C GLU A 646 23.00 10.27 -18.41
N ALA A 647 22.06 9.51 -18.95
CA ALA A 647 22.36 8.42 -19.87
C ALA A 647 23.09 8.94 -21.11
N LEU A 648 22.64 10.06 -21.70
CA LEU A 648 23.33 10.68 -22.85
C LEU A 648 24.70 11.23 -22.47
N ASN A 649 24.86 11.81 -21.28
CA ASN A 649 26.17 12.25 -20.78
C ASN A 649 27.17 11.08 -20.67
N LEU A 650 26.72 9.89 -20.26
CA LEU A 650 27.56 8.67 -20.26
C LEU A 650 27.93 8.22 -21.68
N CYS A 651 27.02 8.38 -22.65
CA CYS A 651 27.30 8.14 -24.06
C CYS A 651 28.38 9.09 -24.59
N GLU A 652 28.26 10.39 -24.28
CA GLU A 652 29.23 11.43 -24.66
C GLU A 652 30.58 11.27 -23.95
N ALA A 653 30.57 10.90 -22.66
CA ALA A 653 31.78 10.58 -21.88
C ALA A 653 32.49 9.30 -22.36
N GLY A 654 31.80 8.51 -23.17
CA GLY A 654 32.35 7.40 -23.89
C GLY A 654 32.35 6.08 -23.13
N GLU A 655 31.31 5.85 -22.33
CA GLU A 655 31.01 4.55 -21.76
C GLU A 655 30.32 3.63 -22.79
N ASN A 656 30.46 2.32 -22.62
CA ASN A 656 29.81 1.32 -23.47
C ASN A 656 29.00 0.35 -22.61
N PHE A 657 27.78 0.06 -23.07
CA PHE A 657 26.87 -0.90 -22.47
C PHE A 657 26.41 -1.91 -23.53
N ASP A 658 26.20 -3.14 -23.10
CA ASP A 658 25.74 -4.24 -23.96
C ASP A 658 24.21 -4.22 -24.12
N VAL A 659 23.50 -3.67 -23.14
CA VAL A 659 22.05 -3.42 -23.21
C VAL A 659 21.67 -2.26 -22.29
N ILE A 660 20.66 -1.50 -22.69
CA ILE A 660 20.14 -0.39 -21.91
C ILE A 660 18.68 -0.72 -21.54
N VAL A 661 18.37 -0.64 -20.26
CA VAL A 661 17.02 -0.80 -19.72
C VAL A 661 16.54 0.58 -19.29
N SER A 662 15.46 1.06 -19.90
CA SER A 662 14.95 2.41 -19.62
C SER A 662 13.48 2.36 -19.26
N ASP A 663 13.14 3.05 -18.19
CA ASP A 663 11.77 3.49 -17.98
C ASP A 663 11.31 4.36 -19.15
N ILE A 664 10.04 4.17 -19.54
CA ILE A 664 9.34 5.00 -20.51
C ILE A 664 8.93 6.35 -19.91
N GLU A 665 8.45 6.35 -18.66
CA GLU A 665 7.80 7.50 -18.02
C GLU A 665 8.71 8.23 -17.05
N MET A 666 9.74 8.90 -17.57
CA MET A 666 10.67 9.70 -16.77
C MET A 666 10.40 11.22 -16.90
N PRO A 667 10.62 12.02 -15.84
CA PRO A 667 10.55 13.48 -15.88
C PRO A 667 11.69 14.06 -16.71
N GLY A 668 11.41 15.17 -17.41
CA GLY A 668 12.37 15.77 -18.34
C GLY A 668 12.36 15.03 -19.68
N MET A 669 13.42 14.25 -19.95
CA MET A 669 13.53 13.40 -21.12
C MET A 669 12.84 12.05 -20.89
N SER A 670 11.79 11.77 -21.66
CA SER A 670 11.11 10.47 -21.59
C SER A 670 11.95 9.33 -22.17
N GLY A 671 11.65 8.09 -21.81
CA GLY A 671 12.34 6.92 -22.38
C GLY A 671 12.21 6.82 -23.90
N PHE A 672 11.09 7.28 -24.47
CA PHE A 672 10.92 7.36 -25.93
C PHE A 672 11.84 8.39 -26.59
N GLU A 673 12.05 9.55 -25.95
CA GLU A 673 12.96 10.58 -26.45
C GLU A 673 14.42 10.13 -26.33
N LEU A 674 14.76 9.47 -25.22
CA LEU A 674 16.06 8.83 -25.03
C LEU A 674 16.31 7.77 -26.11
N ALA A 675 15.34 6.91 -26.40
CA ALA A 675 15.46 5.90 -27.45
C ALA A 675 15.75 6.54 -28.82
N GLN A 676 15.02 7.60 -29.18
CA GLN A 676 15.25 8.32 -30.44
C GLN A 676 16.61 9.03 -30.48
N ALA A 677 17.08 9.56 -29.36
CA ALA A 677 18.40 10.18 -29.26
C ALA A 677 19.51 9.14 -29.44
N ILE A 678 19.42 8.00 -28.74
CA ILE A 678 20.34 6.87 -28.85
C ILE A 678 20.42 6.33 -30.28
N ARG A 679 19.29 6.21 -30.98
CA ARG A 679 19.24 5.72 -32.37
C ARG A 679 19.81 6.71 -33.39
N LYS A 680 19.87 8.00 -33.05
CA LYS A 680 20.52 9.04 -33.88
C LYS A 680 22.00 9.22 -33.58
N ASP A 681 22.46 8.70 -32.45
CA ASP A 681 23.87 8.71 -32.06
C ASP A 681 24.71 7.81 -32.98
N THR A 682 26.03 7.86 -32.88
CA THR A 682 26.93 6.98 -33.66
C THR A 682 27.42 5.78 -32.85
N ARG A 683 27.33 5.84 -31.52
CA ARG A 683 27.96 4.88 -30.60
C ARG A 683 26.98 3.86 -30.06
N TRP A 684 25.86 4.29 -29.48
CA TRP A 684 24.84 3.38 -28.93
C TRP A 684 23.71 3.06 -29.93
N HIS A 685 23.84 3.47 -31.19
CA HIS A 685 22.79 3.28 -32.21
C HIS A 685 22.38 1.82 -32.41
N THR A 686 23.31 0.88 -32.26
CA THR A 686 23.08 -0.57 -32.32
C THR A 686 22.86 -1.22 -30.96
N THR A 687 23.03 -0.50 -29.86
CA THR A 687 22.86 -1.07 -28.52
C THR A 687 21.38 -1.40 -28.30
N PRO A 688 21.04 -2.65 -27.91
CA PRO A 688 19.67 -3.02 -27.61
C PRO A 688 19.09 -2.21 -26.47
N LEU A 689 17.81 -1.82 -26.61
CA LEU A 689 17.12 -0.96 -25.66
C LEU A 689 15.82 -1.64 -25.23
N VAL A 690 15.69 -1.94 -23.94
CA VAL A 690 14.51 -2.61 -23.35
C VAL A 690 13.70 -1.58 -22.56
N ALA A 691 12.41 -1.48 -22.85
CA ALA A 691 11.52 -0.54 -22.18
C ALA A 691 10.92 -1.14 -20.91
N LEU A 692 10.91 -0.39 -19.81
CA LEU A 692 10.14 -0.69 -18.61
C LEU A 692 8.83 0.13 -18.61
N SER A 693 7.68 -0.55 -18.67
CA SER A 693 6.36 0.11 -18.70
C SER A 693 5.53 -0.21 -17.45
N SER A 694 4.82 0.79 -16.91
CA SER A 694 3.83 0.63 -15.83
C SER A 694 2.58 -0.14 -16.28
N HIS A 695 2.23 -0.07 -17.57
CA HIS A 695 1.13 -0.81 -18.19
C HIS A 695 1.49 -1.31 -19.60
N ALA A 696 1.36 -2.61 -19.85
CA ALA A 696 1.59 -3.20 -21.17
C ALA A 696 0.31 -3.09 -22.03
N SER A 697 0.02 -1.90 -22.58
CA SER A 697 -1.02 -1.78 -23.61
C SER A 697 -0.44 -2.07 -25.00
N PRO A 698 -1.15 -2.77 -25.91
CA PRO A 698 -0.67 -3.04 -27.27
C PRO A 698 -0.26 -1.77 -28.05
N ARG A 699 -0.82 -0.61 -27.71
CA ARG A 699 -0.49 0.69 -28.33
C ARG A 699 0.88 1.22 -27.88
N ASP A 700 1.29 0.95 -26.65
CA ASP A 700 2.60 1.37 -26.14
C ASP A 700 3.73 0.53 -26.74
N LEU A 701 3.43 -0.72 -27.12
CA LEU A 701 4.35 -1.62 -27.81
C LEU A 701 4.71 -1.14 -29.21
N ASP A 702 3.70 -0.79 -30.00
CA ASP A 702 3.88 -0.27 -31.36
C ASP A 702 4.63 1.06 -31.36
N ARG A 703 4.30 1.93 -30.40
CA ARG A 703 4.93 3.25 -30.24
C ARG A 703 6.37 3.14 -29.73
N GLY A 704 6.67 2.18 -28.85
CA GLY A 704 8.03 1.89 -28.39
C GLY A 704 8.93 1.35 -29.49
N ARG A 705 8.44 0.42 -30.32
CA ARG A 705 9.20 -0.07 -31.50
C ARG A 705 9.49 1.04 -32.50
N GLN A 706 8.53 1.95 -32.75
CA GLN A 706 8.75 3.12 -33.61
C GLN A 706 9.76 4.12 -33.03
N ALA A 707 9.84 4.22 -31.69
CA ALA A 707 10.79 5.09 -31.01
C ALA A 707 12.22 4.51 -30.95
N GLY A 708 12.39 3.20 -31.18
CA GLY A 708 13.69 2.54 -31.25
C GLY A 708 13.95 1.50 -30.16
N PHE A 709 12.97 1.17 -29.32
CA PHE A 709 13.11 0.06 -28.36
C PHE A 709 13.13 -1.29 -29.08
N THR A 710 14.03 -2.15 -28.64
CA THR A 710 14.21 -3.54 -29.12
C THR A 710 13.11 -4.43 -28.55
N ASP A 711 12.84 -4.31 -27.25
CA ASP A 711 11.80 -5.07 -26.56
C ASP A 711 11.21 -4.29 -25.37
N TYR A 712 10.24 -4.86 -24.68
CA TYR A 712 9.49 -4.22 -23.60
C TYR A 712 9.15 -5.20 -22.48
N VAL A 713 9.08 -4.68 -21.26
CA VAL A 713 8.80 -5.44 -20.05
C VAL A 713 7.95 -4.60 -19.10
N ALA A 714 7.02 -5.23 -18.37
CA ALA A 714 6.26 -4.54 -17.35
C ALA A 714 7.12 -4.27 -16.09
N LYS A 715 7.01 -3.09 -15.47
CA LYS A 715 7.85 -2.60 -14.36
C LYS A 715 7.89 -3.48 -13.09
N PHE A 716 7.07 -4.52 -13.01
CA PHE A 716 7.01 -5.43 -11.87
C PHE A 716 7.18 -6.91 -12.26
N ASP A 717 7.39 -7.19 -13.55
CA ASP A 717 7.55 -8.54 -14.07
C ASP A 717 9.04 -8.87 -14.18
N ARG A 718 9.57 -9.38 -13.07
CA ARG A 718 11.00 -9.66 -12.86
C ARG A 718 11.53 -10.73 -13.79
N ASP A 719 10.74 -11.78 -13.99
CA ASP A 719 11.11 -12.92 -14.82
C ASP A 719 11.06 -12.56 -16.30
N ALA A 720 10.05 -11.78 -16.71
CA ALA A 720 10.02 -11.22 -18.05
C ALA A 720 11.24 -10.34 -18.32
N LEU A 721 11.70 -9.55 -17.34
CA LEU A 721 12.90 -8.71 -17.52
C LEU A 721 14.15 -9.54 -17.78
N LEU A 722 14.42 -10.55 -16.94
CA LEU A 722 15.59 -11.40 -17.09
C LEU A 722 15.53 -12.23 -18.38
N PHE A 723 14.37 -12.77 -18.71
CA PHE A 723 14.15 -13.49 -19.95
C PHE A 723 14.40 -12.61 -21.17
N THR A 724 13.76 -11.44 -21.23
CA THR A 724 13.94 -10.47 -22.32
C THR A 724 15.39 -10.03 -22.46
N LEU A 725 16.09 -9.75 -21.35
CA LEU A 725 17.51 -9.39 -21.40
C LEU A 725 18.39 -10.52 -21.94
N SER A 726 18.17 -11.75 -21.48
CA SER A 726 18.93 -12.92 -21.96
C SER A 726 18.70 -13.18 -23.45
N GLN A 727 17.45 -13.05 -23.92
CA GLN A 727 17.08 -13.22 -25.32
C GLN A 727 17.69 -12.11 -26.18
N THR A 728 17.55 -10.86 -25.75
CA THR A 728 18.04 -9.69 -26.49
C THR A 728 19.56 -9.73 -26.67
N LEU A 729 20.29 -10.12 -25.63
CA LEU A 729 21.75 -10.26 -25.68
C LEU A 729 22.19 -11.46 -26.54
N SER A 730 21.42 -12.54 -26.54
CA SER A 730 21.68 -13.73 -27.38
C SER A 730 21.44 -13.44 -28.87
N GLU A 731 20.36 -12.73 -29.21
CA GLU A 731 20.04 -12.34 -30.60
C GLU A 731 21.09 -11.38 -31.19
N THR A 732 21.66 -10.52 -30.35
CA THR A 732 22.71 -9.56 -30.76
C THR A 732 24.04 -10.27 -31.04
N LYS A 733 24.36 -11.36 -30.33
CA LYS A 733 25.55 -12.21 -30.62
C LYS A 733 25.40 -13.01 -31.93
N GLY A 734 24.18 -13.36 -32.34
CA GLY A 734 23.92 -14.11 -33.58
C GLY A 734 23.94 -13.27 -34.87
N ALA A 735 23.89 -11.94 -34.75
CA ALA A 735 23.83 -11.00 -35.87
C ALA A 735 25.15 -10.26 -36.17
N ALA A 736 26.19 -10.46 -35.34
CA ALA A 736 27.49 -9.80 -35.43
C ALA A 736 28.53 -10.57 -36.25
#